data_AF-A0A8X8CY91-F1
#
_entry.id   AF-A0A8X8CY91-F1
#
_cell.length_a   1.000
_cell.length_b   1.000
_cell.length_c   1.000
_cell.angle_alpha   90.00
_cell.angle_beta   90.00
_cell.angle_gamma   90.00
#
_symmetry.space_group_name_H-M   'P 1'
#
loop_
_entity.id
_entity.type
_entity.pdbx_description
1 polymer ?
#
loop_
_entity_poly.entity_id
_entity_poly.type
_entity_poly.pdbx_seq_one_letter_code
_entity_poly.pdbx_strand_id
1 'polypeptide(L)'
;MSRDGRFIAAGESGNQPAVLVWDCSTMSFVSELKGHLYGVECIAFSPNGEHVVSVGGYIYLWDWRSGILVTKLKASSSCSAVTSVSFSSDAKFIVTAGRKHLKFWTVGSSPGTRLSNGTGSLAMHGKPVNLGPQKGSSFISVTYAIGMNNSPATAEQVGDLFPIYVLTDEGTLCLVDSGLSVRKTVDLKVEQGYALSASDKLIACACCNGIVKLFTSETLNHAGTLLYSNAKSFQGDTNFHFQTTEVEKDSQLVPALPDAIACQFSTSEKLVVVYGDHTLYIWNIHDMKEATRCYALVSHSACIWDVKNLCCENMHDPSLACVARGCSGGVSFATCSADGTIRLWDLTLQSNLVEDDADHQSLNAKQVGGTRLVSSGILERNTAEAGVDTQGFRSLAASSDGKYLVAGDCKGNLHIYNLLTSDYAYFQGIHEAEILSLSFSLSSKKRVISGDVVDSNCFLASGGRDRIIHLYDVKRNFDLIGSIDDHSAAVTSVKLTFHGHKILSCSADRSLVFRDVCVAEGCCKISRRHHQMASHGTVYDMALDPAMEFVVTVGQDKKINTFDIASGKLTRSFKHDKDFGDPIKVSMDPSCSYLACSYSNKSLCMYDAISGELVTRAMGHGEVITGVIFLPDCKHVVSVSPYYAISS
;
A
#
# COMPACT_ATOMS: atom_id res chain seq x y z
N MET A 1 1.98 -20.01 -4.73
CA MET A 1 1.42 -19.98 -6.09
C MET A 1 1.77 -21.29 -6.80
N SER A 2 0.90 -21.79 -7.68
CA SER A 2 1.21 -22.94 -8.54
C SER A 2 2.28 -22.59 -9.57
N ARG A 3 2.95 -23.60 -10.13
CA ARG A 3 4.08 -23.41 -11.07
C ARG A 3 3.68 -22.67 -12.35
N ASP A 4 2.44 -22.83 -12.78
CA ASP A 4 1.85 -22.15 -13.94
C ASP A 4 1.31 -20.75 -13.63
N GLY A 5 1.41 -20.28 -12.38
CA GLY A 5 0.91 -18.97 -11.96
C GLY A 5 -0.60 -18.85 -11.90
N ARG A 6 -1.34 -19.91 -12.21
CA ARG A 6 -2.80 -19.89 -12.31
C ARG A 6 -3.49 -19.90 -10.95
N PHE A 7 -2.95 -20.63 -9.98
CA PHE A 7 -3.58 -20.81 -8.67
C PHE A 7 -2.76 -20.17 -7.55
N ILE A 8 -3.45 -19.48 -6.66
CA ILE A 8 -2.91 -18.97 -5.40
C ILE A 8 -3.52 -19.75 -4.25
N ALA A 9 -2.71 -20.03 -3.24
CA ALA A 9 -3.16 -20.56 -1.96
C ALA A 9 -2.72 -19.62 -0.85
N ALA A 10 -3.59 -19.41 0.14
CA ALA A 10 -3.30 -18.66 1.35
C ALA A 10 -3.75 -19.46 2.57
N GLY A 11 -2.99 -19.36 3.65
CA GLY A 11 -3.28 -19.99 4.91
C GLY A 11 -3.90 -19.01 5.88
N GLU A 12 -4.95 -19.43 6.56
CA GLU A 12 -5.56 -18.63 7.61
C GLU A 12 -4.80 -18.76 8.93
N SER A 13 -4.94 -17.74 9.77
CA SER A 13 -4.51 -17.76 11.17
C SER A 13 -5.75 -17.69 12.08
N GLY A 14 -5.64 -18.25 13.29
CA GLY A 14 -6.73 -18.22 14.28
C GLY A 14 -7.32 -19.60 14.59
N ASN A 15 -8.60 -19.62 14.99
CA ASN A 15 -9.30 -20.83 15.42
C ASN A 15 -9.94 -21.54 14.22
N GLN A 16 -9.56 -22.81 14.00
CA GLN A 16 -9.97 -23.65 12.86
C GLN A 16 -9.56 -23.07 11.49
N PRO A 17 -8.27 -22.76 11.28
CA PRO A 17 -7.83 -22.18 10.03
C PRO A 17 -7.93 -23.18 8.88
N ALA A 18 -8.22 -22.66 7.69
CA ALA A 18 -8.17 -23.41 6.44
C ALA A 18 -7.00 -22.94 5.56
N VAL A 19 -6.70 -23.74 4.55
CA VAL A 19 -5.99 -23.25 3.36
C VAL A 19 -7.02 -23.00 2.27
N LEU A 20 -7.04 -21.79 1.77
CA LEU A 20 -7.96 -21.35 0.72
C LEU A 20 -7.20 -21.28 -0.60
N VAL A 21 -7.83 -21.73 -1.70
CA VAL A 21 -7.26 -21.73 -3.04
C VAL A 21 -8.16 -20.97 -4.01
N TRP A 22 -7.56 -20.11 -4.82
CA TRP A 22 -8.24 -19.30 -5.85
C TRP A 22 -7.59 -19.49 -7.21
N ASP A 23 -8.40 -19.37 -8.27
CA ASP A 23 -7.95 -19.28 -9.65
C ASP A 23 -7.79 -17.79 -10.02
N CYS A 24 -6.57 -17.39 -10.34
CA CYS A 24 -6.21 -16.01 -10.65
C CYS A 24 -6.74 -15.58 -12.03
N SER A 25 -7.02 -16.52 -12.94
CA SER A 25 -7.53 -16.21 -14.27
C SER A 25 -9.02 -15.84 -14.25
N THR A 26 -9.79 -16.50 -13.39
CA THR A 26 -11.24 -16.25 -13.23
C THR A 26 -11.57 -15.40 -12.01
N MET A 27 -10.58 -15.09 -11.17
CA MET A 27 -10.74 -14.42 -9.87
C MET A 27 -11.76 -15.13 -8.96
N SER A 28 -11.85 -16.45 -9.05
CA SER A 28 -12.85 -17.25 -8.35
C SER A 28 -12.22 -18.15 -7.28
N PHE A 29 -12.96 -18.34 -6.19
CA PHE A 29 -12.64 -19.33 -5.18
C PHE A 29 -12.76 -20.76 -5.75
N VAL A 30 -11.80 -21.63 -5.42
CA VAL A 30 -11.70 -22.99 -5.97
C VAL A 30 -11.83 -24.07 -4.89
N SER A 31 -11.11 -23.94 -3.77
CA SER A 31 -11.03 -25.01 -2.77
C SER A 31 -10.79 -24.50 -1.36
N GLU A 32 -11.39 -25.19 -0.38
CA GLU A 32 -11.25 -24.97 1.06
C GLU A 32 -10.66 -26.23 1.73
N LEU A 33 -9.44 -26.14 2.25
CA LEU A 33 -8.77 -27.28 2.89
C LEU A 33 -8.83 -27.15 4.41
N LYS A 34 -9.88 -27.72 5.00
CA LYS A 34 -10.12 -27.72 6.45
C LYS A 34 -9.47 -28.90 7.16
N GLY A 35 -8.81 -28.64 8.28
CA GLY A 35 -8.24 -29.69 9.13
C GLY A 35 -7.02 -29.27 9.95
N HIS A 36 -6.51 -28.06 9.75
CA HIS A 36 -5.48 -27.46 10.61
C HIS A 36 -6.05 -27.18 11.99
N LEU A 37 -5.25 -27.49 13.02
CA LEU A 37 -5.58 -27.23 14.43
C LEU A 37 -5.02 -25.90 14.91
N TYR A 38 -4.00 -25.39 14.22
CA TYR A 38 -3.27 -24.16 14.52
C TYR A 38 -3.09 -23.36 13.24
N GLY A 39 -2.76 -22.07 13.36
CA GLY A 39 -2.49 -21.19 12.21
C GLY A 39 -1.54 -21.83 11.20
N VAL A 40 -1.81 -21.59 9.92
CA VAL A 40 -0.99 -22.13 8.84
C VAL A 40 0.21 -21.21 8.64
N GLU A 41 1.40 -21.70 8.98
CA GLU A 41 2.65 -20.94 8.98
C GLU A 41 3.32 -20.92 7.59
N CYS A 42 3.28 -22.04 6.86
CA CYS A 42 3.87 -22.13 5.53
C CYS A 42 3.13 -23.13 4.63
N ILE A 43 3.15 -22.86 3.32
CA ILE A 43 2.43 -23.59 2.28
C ILE A 43 3.31 -23.68 1.03
N ALA A 44 3.29 -24.82 0.35
CA ALA A 44 3.88 -24.96 -0.98
C ALA A 44 3.01 -25.84 -1.89
N PHE A 45 2.92 -25.46 -3.17
CA PHE A 45 2.38 -26.34 -4.21
C PHE A 45 3.45 -27.34 -4.67
N SER A 46 3.04 -28.56 -4.98
CA SER A 46 3.91 -29.50 -5.66
C SER A 46 4.17 -29.03 -7.10
N PRO A 47 5.39 -29.24 -7.65
CA PRO A 47 5.71 -28.81 -9.01
C PRO A 47 4.89 -29.49 -10.11
N ASN A 48 4.30 -30.66 -9.84
CA ASN A 48 3.38 -31.36 -10.73
C ASN A 48 1.93 -30.85 -10.63
N GLY A 49 1.62 -29.95 -9.68
CA GLY A 49 0.29 -29.34 -9.50
C GLY A 49 -0.77 -30.23 -8.85
N GLU A 50 -0.42 -31.46 -8.44
CA GLU A 50 -1.35 -32.42 -7.86
C GLU A 50 -1.59 -32.22 -6.37
N HIS A 51 -0.60 -31.72 -5.64
CA HIS A 51 -0.62 -31.65 -4.18
C HIS A 51 -0.30 -30.27 -3.64
N VAL A 52 -0.82 -30.00 -2.45
CA VAL A 52 -0.42 -28.85 -1.61
C VAL A 52 0.07 -29.38 -0.29
N VAL A 53 1.26 -28.94 0.14
CA VAL A 53 1.73 -29.13 1.50
C VAL A 53 1.48 -27.87 2.30
N SER A 54 1.02 -28.03 3.53
CA SER A 54 0.79 -26.92 4.47
C SER A 54 1.22 -27.35 5.87
N VAL A 55 1.74 -26.41 6.65
CA VAL A 55 2.29 -26.69 7.98
C VAL A 55 1.70 -25.74 9.01
N GLY A 56 1.14 -26.31 10.07
CA GLY A 56 0.54 -25.61 11.22
C GLY A 56 0.57 -26.53 12.44
N GLY A 57 1.74 -26.62 13.08
CA GLY A 57 2.08 -27.62 14.11
C GLY A 57 2.22 -29.07 13.62
N TYR A 58 1.44 -29.46 12.61
CA TYR A 58 1.53 -30.70 11.85
C TYR A 58 1.81 -30.38 10.38
N ILE A 59 2.38 -31.34 9.65
CA ILE A 59 2.53 -31.29 8.20
C ILE A 59 1.32 -31.99 7.59
N TYR A 60 0.62 -31.28 6.72
CA TYR A 60 -0.55 -31.77 6.00
C TYR A 60 -0.23 -31.80 4.50
N LEU A 61 -0.44 -32.95 3.88
CA LEU A 61 -0.36 -33.14 2.43
C LEU A 61 -1.78 -33.31 1.89
N TRP A 62 -2.18 -32.45 0.96
CA TRP A 62 -3.52 -32.41 0.41
C TRP A 62 -3.51 -32.78 -1.07
N ASP A 63 -4.52 -33.53 -1.49
CA ASP A 63 -5.04 -33.42 -2.86
C ASP A 63 -6.01 -32.24 -2.84
N TRP A 64 -5.51 -31.09 -3.25
CA TRP A 64 -6.21 -29.81 -3.10
C TRP A 64 -7.39 -29.66 -4.06
N ARG A 65 -7.37 -30.39 -5.19
CA ARG A 65 -8.46 -30.38 -6.18
C ARG A 65 -9.66 -31.16 -5.67
N SER A 66 -9.40 -32.28 -4.99
CA SER A 66 -10.44 -33.12 -4.40
C SER A 66 -10.82 -32.66 -2.97
N GLY A 67 -10.03 -31.79 -2.34
CA GLY A 67 -10.20 -31.37 -0.95
C GLY A 67 -9.83 -32.46 0.08
N ILE A 68 -9.13 -33.51 -0.35
CA ILE A 68 -8.86 -34.69 0.48
C ILE A 68 -7.51 -34.55 1.17
N LEU A 69 -7.49 -34.79 2.48
CA LEU A 69 -6.27 -34.92 3.26
C LEU A 69 -5.60 -36.26 2.96
N VAL A 70 -4.47 -36.24 2.24
CA VAL A 70 -3.72 -37.44 1.85
C VAL A 70 -2.94 -38.00 3.04
N THR A 71 -2.25 -37.13 3.77
CA THR A 71 -1.45 -37.53 4.93
C THR A 71 -1.33 -36.40 5.96
N LYS A 72 -1.31 -36.78 7.24
CA LYS A 72 -1.04 -35.89 8.37
C LYS A 72 0.12 -36.44 9.19
N LEU A 73 1.17 -35.64 9.37
CA LEU A 73 2.35 -36.00 10.14
C LEU A 73 2.67 -34.99 11.22
N LYS A 74 3.21 -35.48 12.34
CA LYS A 74 3.77 -34.61 13.37
C LYS A 74 5.16 -34.13 12.94
N ALA A 75 5.33 -32.82 12.76
CA ALA A 75 6.57 -32.24 12.26
C ALA A 75 7.78 -32.45 13.21
N SER A 76 7.53 -32.37 14.53
CA SER A 76 8.53 -32.48 15.59
C SER A 76 7.90 -32.79 16.96
N SER A 77 8.72 -33.27 17.92
CA SER A 77 8.32 -33.47 19.33
C SER A 77 8.14 -32.15 20.08
N SER A 78 8.80 -31.08 19.65
CA SER A 78 8.60 -29.70 20.09
C SER A 78 8.03 -28.91 18.92
N CYS A 79 6.77 -28.46 19.05
CA CYS A 79 5.95 -27.82 18.01
C CYS A 79 6.36 -26.37 17.69
N SER A 80 7.59 -25.97 18.02
CA SER A 80 8.07 -24.59 17.86
C SER A 80 8.83 -24.41 16.55
N ALA A 81 8.18 -23.66 15.64
CA ALA A 81 8.75 -22.88 14.53
C ALA A 81 9.33 -23.66 13.33
N VAL A 82 8.51 -24.46 12.63
CA VAL A 82 8.75 -24.70 11.18
C VAL A 82 8.33 -23.43 10.46
N THR A 83 9.27 -22.75 9.82
CA THR A 83 9.02 -21.45 9.16
C THR A 83 8.97 -21.59 7.64
N SER A 84 9.47 -22.68 7.07
CA SER A 84 9.51 -22.87 5.63
C SER A 84 9.36 -24.32 5.20
N VAL A 85 8.71 -24.50 4.06
CA VAL A 85 8.49 -25.80 3.40
C VAL A 85 8.72 -25.65 1.90
N SER A 86 9.36 -26.64 1.29
CA SER A 86 9.59 -26.66 -0.16
C SER A 86 9.50 -28.09 -0.70
N PHE A 87 8.99 -28.22 -1.93
CA PHE A 87 9.00 -29.48 -2.67
C PHE A 87 10.29 -29.59 -3.50
N SER A 88 10.75 -30.82 -3.68
CA SER A 88 11.74 -31.12 -4.71
C SER A 88 11.15 -30.90 -6.11
N SER A 89 12.01 -30.56 -7.08
CA SER A 89 11.63 -30.34 -8.48
C SER A 89 10.90 -31.53 -9.13
N ASP A 90 11.19 -32.75 -8.67
CA ASP A 90 10.55 -34.01 -9.09
C ASP A 90 9.29 -34.38 -8.29
N ALA A 91 8.86 -33.53 -7.34
CA ALA A 91 7.71 -33.72 -6.45
C ALA A 91 7.78 -34.95 -5.52
N LYS A 92 8.90 -35.68 -5.45
CA LYS A 92 9.06 -36.89 -4.62
C LYS A 92 9.47 -36.60 -3.19
N PHE A 93 9.99 -35.42 -2.90
CA PHE A 93 10.47 -35.04 -1.58
C PHE A 93 9.89 -33.71 -1.14
N ILE A 94 9.72 -33.57 0.17
CA ILE A 94 9.40 -32.32 0.84
C ILE A 94 10.51 -32.04 1.84
N VAL A 95 10.96 -30.80 1.93
CA VAL A 95 11.89 -30.34 2.96
C VAL A 95 11.18 -29.34 3.85
N THR A 96 11.30 -29.54 5.17
CA THR A 96 10.83 -28.57 6.17
C THR A 96 12.00 -28.01 6.95
N ALA A 97 12.01 -26.69 7.11
CA ALA A 97 13.04 -25.90 7.77
C ALA A 97 12.45 -25.05 8.91
N GLY A 98 13.22 -24.87 9.97
CA GLY A 98 12.79 -24.16 11.16
C GLY A 98 13.85 -24.11 12.25
N ARG A 99 13.45 -23.75 13.46
CA ARG A 99 14.36 -23.64 14.61
C ARG A 99 14.96 -25.00 14.98
N LYS A 100 16.27 -25.19 14.77
CA LYS A 100 16.97 -26.48 14.98
C LYS A 100 16.30 -27.65 14.24
N HIS A 101 15.62 -27.36 13.13
CA HIS A 101 14.83 -28.32 12.37
C HIS A 101 15.14 -28.19 10.89
N LEU A 102 15.72 -29.24 10.32
CA LEU A 102 15.80 -29.43 8.88
C LEU A 102 15.58 -30.92 8.59
N LYS A 103 14.45 -31.24 7.97
CA LYS A 103 14.04 -32.64 7.71
C LYS A 103 13.54 -32.83 6.30
N PHE A 104 13.86 -34.00 5.78
CA PHE A 104 13.48 -34.46 4.46
C PHE A 104 12.40 -35.50 4.58
N TRP A 105 11.38 -35.39 3.76
CA TRP A 105 10.24 -36.30 3.77
C TRP A 105 10.07 -36.88 2.38
N THR A 106 10.17 -38.20 2.26
CA THR A 106 9.88 -38.88 0.99
C THR A 106 8.38 -39.06 0.84
N VAL A 107 7.82 -38.67 -0.29
CA VAL A 107 6.42 -38.86 -0.67
C VAL A 107 6.35 -40.11 -1.55
N GLY A 108 5.81 -41.21 -1.04
CA GLY A 108 5.71 -42.45 -1.81
C GLY A 108 4.69 -43.44 -1.24
N SER A 109 4.25 -44.41 -2.06
CA SER A 109 3.42 -45.53 -1.62
C SER A 109 4.26 -46.47 -0.74
N SER A 110 3.74 -46.87 0.42
CA SER A 110 4.48 -47.76 1.31
C SER A 110 4.63 -49.16 0.69
N PRO A 111 5.84 -49.75 0.65
CA PRO A 111 6.01 -51.16 0.32
C PRO A 111 5.84 -51.97 1.61
N GLY A 112 4.63 -52.03 2.17
CA GLY A 112 4.52 -52.55 3.53
C GLY A 112 3.13 -52.80 4.12
N THR A 113 2.07 -52.92 3.35
CA THR A 113 0.81 -53.50 3.87
C THR A 113 0.00 -54.12 2.74
N ARG A 114 0.13 -55.44 2.56
CA ARG A 114 -0.92 -56.22 1.88
C ARG A 114 -2.08 -56.38 2.87
N LEU A 115 -3.21 -55.71 2.63
CA LEU A 115 -4.56 -56.30 2.64
C LEU A 115 -5.66 -55.24 2.43
N SER A 116 -6.51 -55.54 1.44
CA SER A 116 -7.96 -55.29 1.39
C SER A 116 -8.48 -53.83 1.30
N ASN A 117 -9.00 -53.51 0.11
CA ASN A 117 -9.89 -52.40 -0.27
C ASN A 117 -9.26 -50.99 -0.44
N GLY A 118 -8.79 -50.74 -1.67
CA GLY A 118 -9.18 -49.56 -2.45
C GLY A 118 -8.92 -48.17 -1.88
N THR A 119 -7.67 -47.82 -1.60
CA THR A 119 -7.04 -46.49 -1.82
C THR A 119 -5.60 -46.61 -1.35
N GLY A 120 -4.62 -46.45 -2.25
CA GLY A 120 -3.21 -46.50 -1.88
C GLY A 120 -2.87 -45.35 -0.93
N SER A 121 -2.60 -45.64 0.34
CA SER A 121 -2.17 -44.63 1.30
C SER A 121 -0.73 -44.21 0.99
N LEU A 122 -0.56 -42.98 0.49
CA LEU A 122 0.74 -42.32 0.37
C LEU A 122 1.27 -42.06 1.79
N ALA A 123 2.43 -42.63 2.10
CA ALA A 123 3.08 -42.47 3.40
C ALA A 123 4.28 -41.52 3.24
N MET A 124 4.54 -40.72 4.28
CA MET A 124 5.68 -39.82 4.32
C MET A 124 6.67 -40.25 5.41
N HIS A 125 7.94 -40.42 5.03
CA HIS A 125 9.01 -40.84 5.95
C HIS A 125 10.06 -39.74 6.10
N GLY A 126 10.30 -39.30 7.35
CA GLY A 126 11.23 -38.22 7.68
C GLY A 126 12.66 -38.69 7.96
N LYS A 127 13.67 -38.09 7.31
CA LYS A 127 15.10 -38.24 7.65
C LYS A 127 15.69 -36.87 8.07
N PRO A 128 16.42 -36.78 9.20
CA PRO A 128 17.11 -35.56 9.59
C PRO A 128 18.37 -35.32 8.76
N VAL A 129 18.72 -34.05 8.53
CA VAL A 129 19.97 -33.65 7.87
C VAL A 129 21.11 -33.63 8.87
N ASN A 130 22.31 -34.04 8.44
CA ASN A 130 23.52 -33.79 9.21
C ASN A 130 23.97 -32.33 9.04
N LEU A 131 23.56 -31.49 9.99
CA LEU A 131 23.79 -30.05 9.97
C LEU A 131 25.22 -29.64 10.37
N GLY A 132 26.05 -30.57 10.87
CA GLY A 132 27.41 -30.28 11.32
C GLY A 132 27.47 -29.04 12.24
N PRO A 133 28.23 -27.99 11.89
CA PRO A 133 28.36 -26.77 12.70
C PRO A 133 27.05 -25.97 12.84
N GLN A 134 26.07 -26.17 11.95
CA GLN A 134 24.79 -25.44 11.92
C GLN A 134 23.67 -26.12 12.74
N LYS A 135 24.00 -27.08 13.61
CA LYS A 135 23.03 -27.86 14.40
C LYS A 135 22.20 -27.01 15.39
N GLY A 136 22.71 -25.83 15.77
CA GLY A 136 22.05 -24.90 16.68
C GLY A 136 21.19 -23.83 16.00
N SER A 137 21.34 -23.67 14.68
CA SER A 137 20.85 -22.52 13.93
C SER A 137 19.34 -22.53 13.71
N SER A 138 18.77 -21.36 13.45
CA SER A 138 17.37 -21.21 13.04
C SER A 138 17.31 -21.05 11.53
N PHE A 139 16.70 -22.00 10.84
CA PHE A 139 16.53 -21.93 9.40
C PHE A 139 15.21 -21.25 9.07
N ILE A 140 15.26 -20.15 8.34
CA ILE A 140 14.08 -19.33 8.04
C ILE A 140 13.46 -19.66 6.70
N SER A 141 14.27 -20.05 5.70
CA SER A 141 13.80 -20.29 4.33
C SER A 141 14.57 -21.43 3.69
N VAL A 142 13.87 -22.28 2.93
CA VAL A 142 14.44 -23.38 2.16
C VAL A 142 13.89 -23.40 0.74
N THR A 143 14.75 -23.68 -0.23
CA THR A 143 14.35 -23.84 -1.63
C THR A 143 15.17 -24.91 -2.34
N TYR A 144 14.57 -25.54 -3.35
CA TYR A 144 15.24 -26.45 -4.27
C TYR A 144 15.69 -25.72 -5.53
N ALA A 145 16.82 -26.14 -6.10
CA ALA A 145 17.23 -25.68 -7.42
C ALA A 145 16.21 -26.08 -8.50
N ILE A 146 15.90 -25.16 -9.41
CA ILE A 146 15.04 -25.42 -10.57
C ILE A 146 15.94 -25.86 -11.73
N GLY A 147 15.93 -27.16 -12.05
CA GLY A 147 16.63 -27.70 -13.21
C GLY A 147 15.84 -27.51 -14.50
N MET A 148 16.49 -27.08 -15.58
CA MET A 148 15.98 -27.22 -16.94
C MET A 148 15.91 -28.71 -17.30
N ASN A 149 14.72 -29.23 -17.56
CA ASN A 149 14.57 -30.39 -18.42
C ASN A 149 14.75 -29.93 -19.86
N ASN A 150 15.90 -30.22 -20.48
CA ASN A 150 16.05 -30.27 -21.94
C ASN A 150 17.21 -31.22 -22.34
N SER A 151 17.16 -32.47 -21.89
CA SER A 151 17.69 -33.63 -22.65
C SER A 151 17.16 -34.95 -22.05
N PRO A 152 16.44 -35.78 -22.83
CA PRO A 152 15.93 -37.08 -22.36
C PRO A 152 16.95 -38.20 -22.63
N ALA A 153 18.22 -37.97 -22.33
CA ALA A 153 19.24 -39.01 -22.45
C ALA A 153 20.25 -38.85 -21.31
N THR A 154 20.37 -39.89 -20.50
CA THR A 154 21.28 -40.10 -19.34
C THR A 154 20.77 -39.80 -17.92
N ALA A 155 19.48 -39.60 -17.67
CA ALA A 155 18.93 -39.46 -16.31
C ALA A 155 18.31 -40.76 -15.72
N GLU A 156 18.75 -41.94 -16.19
CA GLU A 156 18.36 -43.23 -15.60
C GLU A 156 19.47 -43.86 -14.73
N GLN A 157 20.56 -43.15 -14.47
CA GLN A 157 21.60 -43.64 -13.56
C GLN A 157 21.81 -42.66 -12.40
N VAL A 158 21.53 -43.18 -11.20
CA VAL A 158 21.82 -42.64 -9.86
C VAL A 158 20.84 -41.57 -9.36
N GLY A 159 20.29 -41.83 -8.17
CA GLY A 159 19.36 -40.96 -7.45
C GLY A 159 20.03 -39.70 -6.89
N ASP A 160 20.54 -38.85 -7.78
CA ASP A 160 21.13 -37.57 -7.42
C ASP A 160 20.03 -36.55 -7.13
N LEU A 161 19.78 -36.32 -5.83
CA LEU A 161 18.98 -35.20 -5.37
C LEU A 161 19.61 -33.88 -5.84
N PHE A 162 18.80 -33.00 -6.41
CA PHE A 162 19.20 -31.64 -6.77
C PHE A 162 19.64 -30.83 -5.53
N PRO A 163 20.53 -29.84 -5.70
CA PRO A 163 21.05 -29.05 -4.59
C PRO A 163 19.94 -28.26 -3.88
N ILE A 164 20.04 -28.21 -2.56
CA ILE A 164 19.07 -27.54 -1.70
C ILE A 164 19.74 -26.38 -1.00
N TYR A 165 19.10 -25.24 -1.07
CA TYR A 165 19.59 -24.02 -0.47
C TYR A 165 18.77 -23.70 0.76
N VAL A 166 19.45 -23.41 1.86
CA VAL A 166 18.82 -23.07 3.14
C VAL A 166 19.45 -21.79 3.67
N LEU A 167 18.61 -20.87 4.14
CA LEU A 167 19.03 -19.61 4.73
C LEU A 167 18.75 -19.62 6.24
N THR A 168 19.72 -19.17 7.04
CA THR A 168 19.54 -18.95 8.49
C THR A 168 19.09 -17.53 8.79
N ASP A 169 18.48 -17.33 9.97
CA ASP A 169 18.14 -15.99 10.48
C ASP A 169 19.38 -15.10 10.62
N GLU A 170 20.51 -15.66 11.09
CA GLU A 170 21.82 -14.99 11.19
C GLU A 170 22.47 -14.67 9.83
N GLY A 171 21.80 -14.91 8.69
CA GLY A 171 22.33 -14.56 7.38
C GLY A 171 23.42 -15.50 6.87
N THR A 172 23.33 -16.81 7.15
CA THR A 172 24.20 -17.82 6.53
C THR A 172 23.43 -18.61 5.47
N LEU A 173 23.95 -18.62 4.23
CA LEU A 173 23.44 -19.42 3.13
C LEU A 173 24.16 -20.78 3.08
N CYS A 174 23.40 -21.86 3.14
CA CYS A 174 23.90 -23.24 3.15
C CYS A 174 23.47 -23.99 1.89
N LEU A 175 24.40 -24.75 1.30
CA LEU A 175 24.13 -25.74 0.26
C LEU A 175 24.16 -27.14 0.88
N VAL A 176 23.04 -27.83 0.80
CA VAL A 176 22.85 -29.22 1.26
C VAL A 176 22.87 -30.14 0.04
N ASP A 177 23.64 -31.23 0.15
CA ASP A 177 23.80 -32.22 -0.92
C ASP A 177 22.79 -33.38 -0.82
N SER A 178 22.88 -34.30 -1.80
CA SER A 178 22.08 -35.52 -1.86
C SER A 178 22.34 -36.49 -0.71
N GLY A 179 23.51 -36.39 -0.06
CA GLY A 179 23.86 -37.12 1.15
C GLY A 179 23.18 -36.62 2.42
N LEU A 180 22.30 -35.61 2.31
CA LEU A 180 21.68 -34.92 3.45
C LEU A 180 22.73 -34.32 4.40
N SER A 181 23.80 -33.76 3.83
CA SER A 181 24.87 -33.11 4.55
C SER A 181 25.15 -31.71 3.99
N VAL A 182 25.57 -30.79 4.87
CA VAL A 182 25.93 -29.43 4.45
C VAL A 182 27.27 -29.47 3.74
N ARG A 183 27.27 -29.16 2.43
CA ARG A 183 28.46 -29.20 1.57
C ARG A 183 29.24 -27.88 1.59
N LYS A 184 28.54 -26.75 1.57
CA LYS A 184 29.15 -25.41 1.55
C LYS A 184 28.27 -24.42 2.32
N THR A 185 28.90 -23.48 3.01
CA THR A 185 28.24 -22.39 3.72
C THR A 185 28.87 -21.06 3.35
N VAL A 186 28.06 -20.01 3.22
CA VAL A 186 28.49 -18.65 2.91
C VAL A 186 27.83 -17.70 3.90
N ASP A 187 28.64 -16.93 4.61
CA ASP A 187 28.16 -15.82 5.44
C ASP A 187 27.81 -14.63 4.55
N LEU A 188 26.56 -14.19 4.61
CA LEU A 188 26.05 -13.06 3.84
C LEU A 188 26.59 -11.72 4.35
N LYS A 189 27.21 -11.65 5.54
CA LYS A 189 27.66 -10.41 6.19
C LYS A 189 26.50 -9.42 6.36
N VAL A 190 25.37 -9.88 6.89
CA VAL A 190 24.19 -9.10 7.23
C VAL A 190 23.71 -9.48 8.63
N GLU A 191 22.98 -8.60 9.30
CA GLU A 191 22.46 -8.91 10.65
C GLU A 191 21.33 -9.95 10.61
N GLN A 192 20.46 -9.86 9.59
CA GLN A 192 19.32 -10.76 9.46
C GLN A 192 18.98 -11.10 7.99
N GLY A 193 18.66 -12.37 7.75
CA GLY A 193 18.00 -12.85 6.53
C GLY A 193 16.50 -13.06 6.74
N TYR A 194 15.70 -12.90 5.67
CA TYR A 194 14.23 -13.07 5.72
C TYR A 194 13.68 -14.09 4.73
N ALA A 195 14.17 -14.09 3.48
CA ALA A 195 13.65 -14.96 2.44
C ALA A 195 14.72 -15.40 1.44
N LEU A 196 14.45 -16.52 0.78
CA LEU A 196 15.33 -17.14 -0.20
C LEU A 196 14.54 -17.50 -1.45
N SER A 197 15.11 -17.23 -2.62
CA SER A 197 14.60 -17.72 -3.90
C SER A 197 15.75 -18.18 -4.78
N ALA A 198 15.53 -19.21 -5.58
CA ALA A 198 16.51 -19.73 -6.50
C ALA A 198 15.93 -19.81 -7.92
N SER A 199 16.72 -19.39 -8.89
CA SER A 199 16.55 -19.67 -10.31
C SER A 199 17.52 -20.76 -10.75
N ASP A 200 17.58 -21.03 -12.06
CA ASP A 200 18.57 -21.90 -12.67
C ASP A 200 20.01 -21.36 -12.50
N LYS A 201 20.20 -20.04 -12.59
CA LYS A 201 21.52 -19.40 -12.56
C LYS A 201 21.88 -18.79 -11.21
N LEU A 202 20.90 -18.33 -10.44
CA LEU A 202 21.12 -17.45 -9.29
C LEU A 202 20.31 -17.86 -8.07
N ILE A 203 20.78 -17.40 -6.92
CA ILE A 203 20.11 -17.49 -5.64
C ILE A 203 20.03 -16.08 -5.08
N ALA A 204 18.81 -15.64 -4.77
CA ALA A 204 18.53 -14.36 -4.14
C ALA A 204 18.22 -14.57 -2.66
N CYS A 205 18.94 -13.85 -1.81
CA CYS A 205 18.71 -13.80 -0.37
C CYS A 205 18.22 -12.40 -0.01
N ALA A 206 16.98 -12.28 0.47
CA ALA A 206 16.42 -11.05 0.98
C ALA A 206 16.86 -10.84 2.43
N CYS A 207 17.40 -9.66 2.73
CA CYS A 207 18.09 -9.34 3.98
C CYS A 207 17.60 -8.01 4.58
N CYS A 208 18.08 -7.73 5.79
CA CYS A 208 17.83 -6.47 6.48
C CYS A 208 18.36 -5.24 5.70
N ASN A 209 17.84 -4.06 6.03
CA ASN A 209 18.23 -2.76 5.44
C ASN A 209 18.02 -2.68 3.91
N GLY A 210 16.96 -3.29 3.39
CA GLY A 210 16.59 -3.21 1.97
C GLY A 210 17.62 -3.85 1.03
N ILE A 211 18.42 -4.80 1.54
CA ILE A 211 19.49 -5.47 0.80
C ILE A 211 18.96 -6.80 0.26
N VAL A 212 19.23 -7.08 -1.02
CA VAL A 212 19.11 -8.43 -1.58
C VAL A 212 20.46 -8.87 -2.13
N LYS A 213 21.01 -9.97 -1.60
CA LYS A 213 22.28 -10.53 -2.07
C LYS A 213 22.05 -11.65 -3.07
N LEU A 214 22.78 -11.61 -4.17
CA LEU A 214 22.71 -12.59 -5.25
C LEU A 214 23.96 -13.47 -5.26
N PHE A 215 23.77 -14.77 -5.45
CA PHE A 215 24.84 -15.76 -5.54
C PHE A 215 24.62 -16.65 -6.77
N THR A 216 25.69 -17.17 -7.36
CA THR A 216 25.58 -18.17 -8.43
C THR A 216 25.10 -19.51 -7.88
N SER A 217 24.15 -20.17 -8.54
CA SER A 217 23.59 -21.46 -8.09
C SER A 217 24.65 -22.56 -7.96
N GLU A 218 25.54 -22.70 -8.94
CA GLU A 218 26.52 -23.80 -8.97
C GLU A 218 27.63 -23.69 -7.91
N THR A 219 28.17 -22.48 -7.74
CA THR A 219 29.38 -22.28 -6.92
C THR A 219 29.13 -21.57 -5.59
N LEU A 220 27.93 -21.01 -5.35
CA LEU A 220 27.67 -20.09 -4.24
C LEU A 220 28.65 -18.90 -4.16
N ASN A 221 29.20 -18.46 -5.28
CA ASN A 221 30.00 -17.23 -5.30
C ASN A 221 29.06 -16.02 -5.33
N HIS A 222 29.44 -14.94 -4.63
CA HIS A 222 28.69 -13.69 -4.65
C HIS A 222 28.67 -13.11 -6.06
N ALA A 223 27.47 -12.87 -6.59
CA ALA A 223 27.23 -12.41 -7.95
C ALA A 223 26.88 -10.90 -8.00
N GLY A 224 26.23 -10.38 -6.96
CA GLY A 224 25.82 -8.98 -6.90
C GLY A 224 24.96 -8.65 -5.69
N THR A 225 24.64 -7.37 -5.53
CA THR A 225 23.78 -6.88 -4.45
C THR A 225 22.82 -5.83 -4.99
N LEU A 226 21.53 -6.05 -4.77
CA LEU A 226 20.48 -5.07 -5.04
C LEU A 226 20.25 -4.27 -3.76
N LEU A 227 20.18 -2.95 -3.90
CA LEU A 227 19.93 -2.03 -2.81
C LEU A 227 18.64 -1.30 -3.08
N TYR A 228 17.79 -1.19 -2.06
CA TYR A 228 16.55 -0.42 -2.11
C TYR A 228 16.78 1.02 -2.62
N SER A 229 17.91 1.65 -2.26
CA SER A 229 18.26 3.04 -2.58
C SER A 229 18.97 3.29 -3.92
N ASN A 230 19.63 2.30 -4.54
CA ASN A 230 20.41 2.48 -5.80
C ASN A 230 19.52 2.57 -7.06
N ALA A 231 18.36 3.16 -6.87
CA ALA A 231 17.46 3.72 -7.85
C ALA A 231 18.14 4.81 -8.71
N LYS A 232 19.11 4.46 -9.57
CA LYS A 232 19.56 5.43 -10.57
C LYS A 232 18.38 5.81 -11.47
N SER A 233 18.00 7.07 -11.36
CA SER A 233 17.24 7.85 -12.32
C SER A 233 17.82 7.66 -13.72
N PHE A 234 16.96 7.45 -14.71
CA PHE A 234 17.38 7.46 -16.10
C PHE A 234 17.87 8.86 -16.51
N GLN A 235 19.17 8.90 -16.86
CA GLN A 235 19.99 9.78 -17.71
C GLN A 235 19.94 11.31 -17.65
N GLY A 236 21.14 11.84 -17.35
CA GLY A 236 21.74 13.09 -17.80
C GLY A 236 23.25 13.08 -17.47
N ASP A 237 24.05 12.62 -18.43
CA ASP A 237 25.53 12.46 -18.50
C ASP A 237 26.45 13.09 -17.44
N THR A 238 27.33 12.27 -16.83
CA THR A 238 28.80 12.17 -17.11
C THR A 238 29.56 11.55 -15.92
N ASN A 239 30.36 10.52 -16.22
CA ASN A 239 31.55 10.00 -15.54
C ASN A 239 31.73 10.23 -14.02
N PHE A 240 31.50 9.18 -13.22
CA PHE A 240 32.27 8.95 -12.00
C PHE A 240 32.61 7.46 -11.85
N HIS A 241 33.91 7.16 -11.95
CA HIS A 241 34.52 5.92 -11.46
C HIS A 241 34.39 5.88 -9.93
N PHE A 242 34.02 4.74 -9.35
CA PHE A 242 34.37 4.48 -7.95
C PHE A 242 34.88 3.05 -7.73
N GLN A 243 36.09 3.00 -7.17
CA GLN A 243 36.75 1.84 -6.61
C GLN A 243 36.03 1.38 -5.33
N THR A 244 36.03 0.07 -5.13
CA THR A 244 35.73 -0.59 -3.86
C THR A 244 36.78 -0.23 -2.82
N THR A 245 36.40 0.51 -1.78
CA THR A 245 37.14 0.57 -0.51
C THR A 245 36.20 0.23 0.63
N GLU A 246 36.70 -0.67 1.47
CA GLU A 246 36.05 -1.21 2.67
C GLU A 246 35.61 -0.09 3.61
N VAL A 247 34.38 -0.17 4.12
CA VAL A 247 33.84 0.78 5.08
C VAL A 247 34.39 0.42 6.46
N GLU A 248 35.29 1.26 6.97
CA GLU A 248 35.65 1.32 8.38
C GLU A 248 34.46 1.81 9.22
N LYS A 249 34.34 1.25 10.42
CA LYS A 249 33.31 1.55 11.40
C LYS A 249 33.43 2.99 11.89
N ASP A 250 32.57 3.88 11.40
CA ASP A 250 32.22 5.11 12.11
C ASP A 250 30.71 5.18 12.35
N SER A 251 30.35 5.29 13.63
CA SER A 251 29.00 5.27 14.15
C SER A 251 28.26 6.58 13.86
N GLN A 252 27.70 6.68 12.67
CA GLN A 252 26.61 7.61 12.34
C GLN A 252 25.36 6.77 12.05
N LEU A 253 24.27 7.01 12.80
CA LEU A 253 22.97 6.34 12.61
C LEU A 253 22.39 6.72 11.24
N VAL A 254 22.75 5.95 10.21
CA VAL A 254 22.07 5.94 8.92
C VAL A 254 20.63 5.47 9.16
N PRO A 255 19.59 6.14 8.63
CA PRO A 255 18.22 5.67 8.76
C PRO A 255 18.11 4.23 8.24
N ALA A 256 17.53 3.33 9.03
CA ALA A 256 17.31 1.95 8.60
C ALA A 256 16.36 1.93 7.40
N LEU A 257 16.82 1.35 6.29
CA LEU A 257 15.99 1.13 5.10
C LEU A 257 15.00 -0.02 5.36
N PRO A 258 13.83 -0.05 4.70
CA PRO A 258 12.87 -1.12 4.92
C PRO A 258 13.48 -2.48 4.54
N ASP A 259 13.36 -3.47 5.43
CA ASP A 259 13.93 -4.80 5.21
C ASP A 259 13.34 -5.46 3.97
N ALA A 260 14.14 -6.21 3.22
CA ALA A 260 13.62 -7.05 2.14
C ALA A 260 13.02 -8.31 2.77
N ILE A 261 11.69 -8.35 2.90
CA ILE A 261 10.98 -9.41 3.65
C ILE A 261 10.66 -10.64 2.81
N ALA A 262 10.51 -10.48 1.49
CA ALA A 262 10.26 -11.58 0.58
C ALA A 262 10.91 -11.33 -0.78
N CYS A 263 11.38 -12.39 -1.43
CA CYS A 263 11.85 -12.33 -2.80
C CYS A 263 11.45 -13.58 -3.57
N GLN A 264 11.12 -13.43 -4.85
CA GLN A 264 10.81 -14.56 -5.73
C GLN A 264 11.22 -14.27 -7.17
N PHE A 265 11.97 -15.19 -7.79
CA PHE A 265 12.24 -15.12 -9.21
C PHE A 265 10.96 -15.36 -10.02
N SER A 266 10.64 -14.43 -10.91
CA SER A 266 9.58 -14.60 -11.92
C SER A 266 10.13 -15.26 -13.17
N THR A 267 11.36 -14.88 -13.56
CA THR A 267 12.16 -15.53 -14.60
C THR A 267 13.61 -15.64 -14.11
N SER A 268 14.51 -16.24 -14.89
CA SER A 268 15.95 -16.26 -14.58
C SER A 268 16.58 -14.87 -14.53
N GLU A 269 15.90 -13.86 -15.07
CA GLU A 269 16.40 -12.47 -15.22
C GLU A 269 15.53 -11.45 -14.49
N LYS A 270 14.37 -11.84 -13.94
CA LYS A 270 13.47 -10.94 -13.22
C LYS A 270 13.21 -11.44 -11.80
N LEU A 271 13.49 -10.57 -10.83
CA LEU A 271 13.27 -10.84 -9.41
C LEU A 271 12.23 -9.88 -8.83
N VAL A 272 11.19 -10.44 -8.22
CA VAL A 272 10.22 -9.66 -7.44
C VAL A 272 10.71 -9.61 -6.00
N VAL A 273 10.73 -8.43 -5.40
CA VAL A 273 11.14 -8.19 -4.01
C VAL A 273 10.06 -7.38 -3.32
N VAL A 274 9.64 -7.83 -2.14
CA VAL A 274 8.72 -7.11 -1.26
C VAL A 274 9.50 -6.65 -0.04
N TYR A 275 9.30 -5.40 0.34
CA TYR A 275 9.98 -4.76 1.46
C TYR A 275 9.01 -4.55 2.64
N GLY A 276 9.57 -4.29 3.83
CA GLY A 276 8.83 -4.12 5.08
C GLY A 276 7.89 -2.91 5.10
N ASP A 277 8.08 -1.96 4.19
CA ASP A 277 7.18 -0.83 3.92
C ASP A 277 6.03 -1.19 2.95
N HIS A 278 5.84 -2.48 2.67
CA HIS A 278 4.88 -3.02 1.69
C HIS A 278 5.11 -2.57 0.24
N THR A 279 6.27 -1.97 -0.06
CA THR A 279 6.67 -1.68 -1.43
C THR A 279 7.07 -2.97 -2.14
N LEU A 280 6.65 -3.12 -3.40
CA LEU A 280 7.04 -4.23 -4.25
C LEU A 280 7.84 -3.71 -5.44
N TYR A 281 9.08 -4.18 -5.59
CA TYR A 281 9.92 -3.91 -6.76
C TYR A 281 10.08 -5.15 -7.62
N ILE A 282 10.02 -4.96 -8.93
CA ILE A 282 10.45 -5.96 -9.92
C ILE A 282 11.78 -5.49 -10.49
N TRP A 283 12.85 -6.23 -10.21
CA TRP A 283 14.19 -5.98 -10.71
C TRP A 283 14.45 -6.76 -12.00
N ASN A 284 15.01 -6.08 -13.00
CA ASN A 284 15.72 -6.69 -14.10
C ASN A 284 17.16 -6.93 -13.68
N ILE A 285 17.57 -8.17 -13.74
CA ILE A 285 18.91 -8.62 -13.38
C ILE A 285 19.56 -9.35 -14.57
N HIS A 286 19.22 -8.95 -15.80
CA HIS A 286 19.89 -9.44 -17.00
C HIS A 286 21.40 -9.18 -16.94
N ASP A 287 21.79 -7.96 -16.53
CA ASP A 287 23.16 -7.62 -16.16
C ASP A 287 23.25 -7.34 -14.66
N MET A 288 24.06 -8.13 -13.94
CA MET A 288 24.26 -8.00 -12.49
C MET A 288 24.88 -6.65 -12.10
N LYS A 289 25.64 -6.02 -13.01
CA LYS A 289 26.33 -4.74 -12.76
C LYS A 289 25.41 -3.53 -12.98
N GLU A 290 24.38 -3.71 -13.80
CA GLU A 290 23.42 -2.67 -14.20
C GLU A 290 21.98 -3.12 -13.90
N ALA A 291 21.76 -3.74 -12.73
CA ALA A 291 20.42 -4.18 -12.35
C ALA A 291 19.48 -2.96 -12.25
N THR A 292 18.37 -2.99 -12.99
CA THR A 292 17.41 -1.89 -13.08
C THR A 292 16.05 -2.29 -12.54
N ARG A 293 15.24 -1.33 -12.09
CA ARG A 293 13.86 -1.59 -11.66
C ARG A 293 12.95 -1.54 -12.89
N CYS A 294 12.29 -2.65 -13.22
CA CYS A 294 11.26 -2.70 -14.26
C CYS A 294 9.95 -2.08 -13.79
N TYR A 295 9.62 -2.26 -12.52
CA TYR A 295 8.30 -1.93 -11.99
C TYR A 295 8.37 -1.69 -10.49
N ALA A 296 7.56 -0.75 -10.01
CA ALA A 296 7.38 -0.47 -8.60
C ALA A 296 5.88 -0.34 -8.32
N LEU A 297 5.34 -1.21 -7.46
CA LEU A 297 4.04 -1.00 -6.85
C LEU A 297 4.29 -0.43 -5.47
N VAL A 298 3.88 0.83 -5.28
CA VAL A 298 4.12 1.52 -4.02
C VAL A 298 2.76 1.82 -3.39
N SER A 299 2.37 1.02 -2.39
CA SER A 299 1.20 1.27 -1.54
C SER A 299 1.60 1.84 -0.18
N HIS A 300 0.73 2.61 0.46
CA HIS A 300 0.89 2.99 1.86
C HIS A 300 0.99 1.74 2.76
N SER A 301 1.82 1.82 3.80
CA SER A 301 2.04 0.72 4.76
C SER A 301 1.13 0.79 5.99
N ALA A 302 0.35 1.85 6.12
CA ALA A 302 -0.64 2.02 7.17
C ALA A 302 -1.88 2.78 6.68
N CYS A 303 -2.81 3.06 7.61
CA CYS A 303 -4.10 3.70 7.33
C CYS A 303 -3.98 4.96 6.49
N ILE A 304 -4.65 5.00 5.35
CA ILE A 304 -4.83 6.22 4.56
C ILE A 304 -5.91 7.06 5.24
N TRP A 305 -5.58 8.27 5.67
CA TRP A 305 -6.49 9.13 6.44
C TRP A 305 -7.21 10.17 5.59
N ASP A 306 -6.55 10.68 4.56
CA ASP A 306 -7.12 11.70 3.70
C ASP A 306 -6.63 11.57 2.26
N VAL A 307 -7.44 12.12 1.35
CA VAL A 307 -7.18 12.17 -0.09
C VAL A 307 -7.62 13.54 -0.62
N LYS A 308 -6.82 14.15 -1.49
CA LYS A 308 -7.08 15.46 -2.09
C LYS A 308 -6.63 15.53 -3.54
N ASN A 309 -7.47 16.14 -4.40
CA ASN A 309 -7.05 16.48 -5.75
C ASN A 309 -5.88 17.48 -5.72
N LEU A 310 -4.96 17.35 -6.65
CA LEU A 310 -3.92 18.35 -6.89
C LEU A 310 -4.39 19.27 -8.01
N CYS A 311 -4.38 20.58 -7.76
CA CYS A 311 -4.75 21.57 -8.75
C CYS A 311 -3.61 21.76 -9.75
N CYS A 312 -3.69 21.13 -10.92
CA CYS A 312 -2.86 21.46 -12.07
C CYS A 312 -3.59 22.52 -12.89
N GLU A 313 -3.29 23.80 -12.68
CA GLU A 313 -4.04 24.92 -13.31
C GLU A 313 -3.88 25.07 -14.84
N ASN A 314 -3.40 24.05 -15.58
CA ASN A 314 -3.35 24.05 -17.04
C ASN A 314 -3.97 22.77 -17.62
N MET A 315 -5.29 22.63 -17.57
CA MET A 315 -6.01 21.55 -18.27
C MET A 315 -6.02 21.69 -19.82
N HIS A 316 -5.24 22.60 -20.42
CA HIS A 316 -5.14 22.73 -21.88
C HIS A 316 -3.72 22.86 -22.43
N ASP A 317 -2.66 22.78 -21.61
CA ASP A 317 -1.30 22.71 -22.13
C ASP A 317 -0.39 21.78 -21.28
N PRO A 318 -0.22 20.51 -21.70
CA PRO A 318 0.66 19.54 -21.06
C PRO A 318 2.14 19.97 -21.00
N SER A 319 2.54 21.01 -21.74
CA SER A 319 3.94 21.46 -21.81
C SER A 319 4.36 22.43 -20.68
N LEU A 320 3.39 22.98 -19.93
CA LEU A 320 3.63 23.97 -18.87
C LEU A 320 3.50 23.40 -17.45
N ALA A 321 3.11 22.13 -17.31
CA ALA A 321 2.93 21.46 -16.02
C ALA A 321 4.19 20.68 -15.61
N CYS A 322 5.21 21.40 -15.17
CA CYS A 322 6.01 20.93 -14.05
C CYS A 322 5.19 21.43 -12.82
N VAL A 323 4.81 20.67 -11.79
CA VAL A 323 5.72 20.03 -10.86
C VAL A 323 4.93 19.11 -9.91
N ALA A 324 5.02 17.82 -10.16
CA ALA A 324 5.47 16.82 -9.19
C ALA A 324 6.36 15.91 -10.04
N ARG A 325 7.62 15.71 -9.67
CA ARG A 325 8.55 14.89 -10.48
C ARG A 325 7.95 13.48 -10.66
N GLY A 326 7.24 13.25 -11.77
CA GLY A 326 6.52 12.01 -12.06
C GLY A 326 5.06 12.14 -12.51
N CYS A 327 4.41 13.30 -12.44
CA CYS A 327 3.02 13.47 -12.90
C CYS A 327 2.99 14.07 -14.32
N SER A 328 2.55 13.29 -15.30
CA SER A 328 2.46 13.68 -16.72
C SER A 328 1.05 14.15 -17.05
N GLY A 329 0.72 15.41 -16.70
CA GLY A 329 -0.45 16.11 -17.25
C GLY A 329 -1.82 15.45 -17.10
N GLY A 330 -1.99 14.50 -16.16
CA GLY A 330 -3.20 13.74 -15.92
C GLY A 330 -3.98 14.14 -14.66
N VAL A 331 -5.06 13.40 -14.38
CA VAL A 331 -5.88 13.56 -13.17
C VAL A 331 -5.08 13.10 -11.96
N SER A 332 -4.46 14.05 -11.28
CA SER A 332 -3.55 13.77 -10.16
C SER A 332 -4.17 14.07 -8.80
N PHE A 333 -3.91 13.20 -7.83
CA PHE A 333 -4.36 13.36 -6.45
C PHE A 333 -3.28 12.92 -5.46
N ALA A 334 -3.37 13.38 -4.21
CA ALA A 334 -2.47 13.02 -3.13
C ALA A 334 -3.21 12.26 -2.03
N THR A 335 -2.52 11.32 -1.39
CA THR A 335 -2.99 10.63 -0.17
C THR A 335 -1.97 10.77 0.94
N CYS A 336 -2.45 10.83 2.19
CA CYS A 336 -1.59 10.79 3.37
C CYS A 336 -1.95 9.60 4.27
N SER A 337 -0.94 9.06 4.95
CA SER A 337 -1.11 7.87 5.78
C SER A 337 -0.47 7.99 7.16
N ALA A 338 -0.95 7.15 8.08
CA ALA A 338 -0.34 6.89 9.37
C ALA A 338 1.11 6.37 9.26
N ASP A 339 1.55 5.93 8.08
CA ASP A 339 2.94 5.51 7.82
C ASP A 339 3.94 6.66 7.74
N GLY A 340 3.46 7.90 7.85
CA GLY A 340 4.30 9.10 7.79
C GLY A 340 4.70 9.50 6.38
N THR A 341 4.01 8.96 5.36
CA THR A 341 4.26 9.28 3.95
C THR A 341 3.08 10.00 3.30
N ILE A 342 3.41 10.79 2.27
CA ILE A 342 2.45 11.40 1.35
C ILE A 342 2.78 10.87 -0.04
N ARG A 343 1.76 10.37 -0.74
CA ARG A 343 1.91 9.80 -2.08
C ARG A 343 1.10 10.59 -3.08
N LEU A 344 1.68 10.78 -4.25
CA LEU A 344 1.08 11.45 -5.39
C LEU A 344 0.71 10.38 -6.40
N TRP A 345 -0.53 10.40 -6.85
CA TRP A 345 -1.09 9.44 -7.78
C TRP A 345 -1.42 10.19 -9.05
N ASP A 346 -0.94 9.69 -10.17
CA ASP A 346 -1.32 10.15 -11.50
C ASP A 346 -2.08 9.03 -12.21
N LEU A 347 -3.35 9.29 -12.48
CA LEU A 347 -4.13 8.47 -13.38
C LEU A 347 -3.72 8.83 -14.80
N THR A 348 -2.67 8.18 -15.30
CA THR A 348 -2.30 8.26 -16.71
C THR A 348 -3.49 7.77 -17.54
N LEU A 349 -4.23 8.69 -18.14
CA LEU A 349 -5.18 8.39 -19.20
C LEU A 349 -4.34 7.91 -20.37
N GLN A 350 -4.24 6.59 -20.58
CA GLN A 350 -3.82 6.07 -21.88
C GLN A 350 -4.79 6.61 -22.93
N SER A 351 -4.41 7.70 -23.60
CA SER A 351 -4.87 7.99 -24.94
C SER A 351 -4.26 6.91 -25.82
N ASN A 352 -5.12 6.18 -26.53
CA ASN A 352 -4.74 5.24 -27.57
C ASN A 352 -3.62 5.84 -28.44
N LEU A 353 -2.38 5.38 -28.25
CA LEU A 353 -1.37 5.51 -29.29
C LEU A 353 -1.81 4.54 -30.37
N VAL A 354 -2.40 5.09 -31.42
CA VAL A 354 -2.55 4.43 -32.71
C VAL A 354 -1.13 4.09 -33.16
N GLU A 355 -0.73 2.84 -32.97
CA GLU A 355 0.31 2.27 -33.82
C GLU A 355 -0.28 2.21 -35.21
N ASP A 356 0.21 3.11 -36.06
CA ASP A 356 0.01 3.13 -37.49
C ASP A 356 0.76 1.92 -38.05
N ASP A 357 0.11 0.76 -38.10
CA ASP A 357 0.57 -0.36 -38.92
C ASP A 357 -0.64 -0.98 -39.64
N ALA A 358 -0.56 -0.90 -40.97
CA ALA A 358 -1.50 -1.50 -41.90
C ALA A 358 -1.42 -3.03 -41.87
N ASP A 359 -2.54 -3.67 -42.23
CA ASP A 359 -2.72 -5.10 -42.56
C ASP A 359 -2.65 -6.15 -41.43
N HIS A 360 -3.81 -6.47 -40.85
CA HIS A 360 -4.65 -7.60 -41.33
C HIS A 360 -5.87 -7.84 -40.43
N GLN A 361 -6.99 -8.13 -41.09
CA GLN A 361 -8.29 -8.48 -40.53
C GLN A 361 -8.23 -9.76 -39.65
N SER A 362 -8.84 -9.72 -38.45
CA SER A 362 -10.05 -10.49 -38.11
C SER A 362 -10.18 -10.88 -36.63
N LEU A 363 -11.43 -10.82 -36.16
CA LEU A 363 -12.05 -11.50 -35.00
C LEU A 363 -12.01 -10.80 -33.62
N ASN A 364 -13.06 -10.01 -33.39
CA ASN A 364 -13.84 -9.85 -32.16
C ASN A 364 -13.31 -10.57 -30.90
N ALA A 365 -12.55 -9.85 -30.09
CA ALA A 365 -12.45 -10.09 -28.65
C ALA A 365 -13.06 -8.89 -27.91
N LYS A 366 -14.11 -9.15 -27.13
CA LYS A 366 -14.67 -8.19 -26.18
C LYS A 366 -13.55 -7.72 -25.26
N GLN A 367 -13.27 -6.42 -25.30
CA GLN A 367 -12.34 -5.73 -24.41
C GLN A 367 -12.90 -5.78 -22.99
N VAL A 368 -12.48 -6.79 -22.21
CA VAL A 368 -12.76 -6.87 -20.78
C VAL A 368 -11.69 -6.05 -20.05
N GLY A 369 -12.16 -5.11 -19.23
CA GLY A 369 -11.44 -4.08 -18.47
C GLY A 369 -9.95 -4.33 -18.26
N GLY A 370 -9.13 -3.62 -19.03
CA GLY A 370 -7.71 -3.47 -18.74
C GLY A 370 -7.55 -2.73 -17.41
N THR A 371 -6.83 -3.35 -16.48
CA THR A 371 -6.42 -2.76 -15.21
C THR A 371 -5.66 -1.47 -15.52
N ARG A 372 -6.28 -0.32 -15.22
CA ARG A 372 -5.67 1.00 -15.47
C ARG A 372 -4.55 1.20 -14.47
N LEU A 373 -3.32 1.29 -14.96
CA LEU A 373 -2.15 1.56 -14.13
C LEU A 373 -2.23 3.00 -13.61
N VAL A 374 -2.34 3.14 -12.30
CA VAL A 374 -2.10 4.40 -11.60
C VAL A 374 -0.59 4.51 -11.40
N SER A 375 0.05 5.51 -11.99
CA SER A 375 1.45 5.81 -11.67
C SER A 375 1.48 6.47 -10.30
N SER A 376 2.21 5.90 -9.35
CA SER A 376 2.39 6.49 -8.02
C SER A 376 3.78 7.09 -7.89
N GLY A 377 3.88 8.41 -7.72
CA GLY A 377 5.09 9.07 -7.24
C GLY A 377 5.06 9.16 -5.72
N ILE A 378 6.17 8.88 -5.05
CA ILE A 378 6.30 9.15 -3.63
C ILE A 378 6.90 10.54 -3.49
N LEU A 379 6.28 11.43 -2.70
CA LEU A 379 6.95 12.67 -2.28
C LEU A 379 7.92 12.30 -1.14
N GLU A 380 9.03 11.65 -1.50
CA GLU A 380 10.09 11.36 -0.52
C GLU A 380 10.92 12.60 -0.26
N ARG A 381 11.19 12.82 1.03
CA ARG A 381 12.18 13.78 1.50
C ARG A 381 13.52 13.42 0.89
N ASN A 382 14.04 14.23 -0.02
CA ASN A 382 15.46 14.23 -0.34
C ASN A 382 16.21 14.68 0.92
N THR A 383 16.71 13.71 1.70
CA THR A 383 17.84 13.80 2.63
C THR A 383 18.34 15.22 2.97
N ALA A 384 17.89 15.78 4.10
CA ALA A 384 18.67 16.70 4.96
C ALA A 384 17.87 17.05 6.24
N GLU A 385 18.56 17.04 7.38
CA GLU A 385 18.13 17.20 8.78
C GLU A 385 17.62 15.93 9.49
N ALA A 386 18.58 15.13 9.94
CA ALA A 386 18.39 14.09 10.94
C ALA A 386 17.66 14.65 12.18
N GLY A 387 16.51 14.07 12.55
CA GLY A 387 15.85 14.35 13.83
C GLY A 387 14.33 14.44 13.84
N VAL A 388 13.68 14.63 12.68
CA VAL A 388 12.20 14.69 12.62
C VAL A 388 11.65 13.30 12.32
N ASP A 389 11.21 12.62 13.37
CA ASP A 389 10.41 11.39 13.32
C ASP A 389 9.21 11.60 12.38
N THR A 390 9.10 10.84 11.29
CA THR A 390 7.99 10.96 10.32
C THR A 390 6.72 10.43 10.97
N GLN A 391 6.02 11.32 11.65
CA GLN A 391 4.80 10.99 12.39
C GLN A 391 3.64 10.81 11.42
N GLY A 392 2.76 9.85 11.73
CA GLY A 392 1.66 9.50 10.85
C GLY A 392 0.74 10.69 10.56
N PHE A 393 0.57 11.01 9.27
CA PHE A 393 -0.30 12.08 8.82
C PHE A 393 -1.79 11.75 9.04
N ARG A 394 -2.62 12.78 9.13
CA ARG A 394 -4.06 12.69 9.42
C ARG A 394 -4.94 13.49 8.48
N SER A 395 -4.45 14.60 7.95
CA SER A 395 -5.23 15.48 7.06
C SER A 395 -4.35 16.09 5.98
N LEU A 396 -4.96 16.40 4.83
CA LEU A 396 -4.32 17.06 3.70
C LEU A 396 -5.13 18.26 3.22
N ALA A 397 -4.43 19.27 2.69
CA ALA A 397 -5.02 20.31 1.87
C ALA A 397 -4.07 20.72 0.74
N ALA A 398 -4.61 20.85 -0.47
CA ALA A 398 -3.89 21.40 -1.61
C ALA A 398 -4.39 22.82 -1.88
N SER A 399 -3.48 23.74 -2.18
CA SER A 399 -3.86 25.10 -2.56
C SER A 399 -4.43 25.13 -3.97
N SER A 400 -5.40 26.01 -4.22
CA SER A 400 -6.09 26.09 -5.51
C SER A 400 -5.17 26.50 -6.67
N ASP A 401 -4.08 27.21 -6.37
CA ASP A 401 -3.04 27.60 -7.33
C ASP A 401 -2.04 26.47 -7.63
N GLY A 402 -2.18 25.29 -6.99
CA GLY A 402 -1.28 24.15 -7.16
C GLY A 402 0.11 24.32 -6.55
N LYS A 403 0.37 25.44 -5.85
CA LYS A 403 1.70 25.77 -5.33
C LYS A 403 2.05 25.03 -4.05
N TYR A 404 1.08 24.81 -3.17
CA TYR A 404 1.30 24.27 -1.84
C TYR A 404 0.47 23.01 -1.59
N LEU A 405 1.12 22.02 -0.97
CA LEU A 405 0.47 20.88 -0.35
C LEU A 405 0.78 20.92 1.14
N VAL A 406 -0.25 20.85 1.98
CA VAL A 406 -0.12 20.93 3.43
C VAL A 406 -0.65 19.65 4.05
N ALA A 407 0.09 19.10 5.02
CA ALA A 407 -0.28 17.94 5.78
C ALA A 407 -0.26 18.22 7.28
N GLY A 408 -1.27 17.73 7.98
CA GLY A 408 -1.35 17.76 9.43
C GLY A 408 -1.08 16.37 10.01
N ASP A 409 -0.28 16.29 11.06
CA ASP A 409 0.12 15.01 11.66
C ASP A 409 -0.66 14.65 12.93
N CYS A 410 -0.33 13.49 13.50
CA CYS A 410 -0.95 12.96 14.70
C CYS A 410 -0.49 13.59 16.04
N LYS A 411 0.51 14.49 16.02
CA LYS A 411 0.95 15.20 17.22
C LYS A 411 0.63 16.69 17.18
N GLY A 412 -0.06 17.16 16.14
CA GLY A 412 -0.47 18.56 16.04
C GLY A 412 0.52 19.45 15.28
N ASN A 413 1.43 18.87 14.50
CA ASN A 413 2.36 19.62 13.67
C ASN A 413 1.83 19.80 12.25
N LEU A 414 2.26 20.89 11.61
CA LEU A 414 1.90 21.25 10.24
C LEU A 414 3.12 21.16 9.32
N HIS A 415 2.94 20.48 8.20
CA HIS A 415 3.96 20.24 7.18
C HIS A 415 3.52 20.92 5.90
N ILE A 416 4.35 21.81 5.37
CA ILE A 416 4.04 22.60 4.18
C ILE A 416 5.07 22.29 3.11
N TYR A 417 4.58 21.80 1.97
CA TYR A 417 5.38 21.46 0.81
C TYR A 417 5.06 22.46 -0.29
N ASN A 418 6.07 23.19 -0.75
CA ASN A 418 5.96 23.96 -1.98
C ASN A 418 6.22 23.02 -3.15
N LEU A 419 5.16 22.68 -3.88
CA LEU A 419 5.23 21.74 -4.98
C LEU A 419 6.08 22.28 -6.14
N LEU A 420 6.18 23.61 -6.31
CA LEU A 420 6.93 24.21 -7.42
C LEU A 420 8.43 24.27 -7.16
N THR A 421 8.84 24.71 -5.97
CA THR A 421 10.26 24.89 -5.62
C THR A 421 10.84 23.69 -4.88
N SER A 422 10.00 22.73 -4.46
CA SER A 422 10.36 21.65 -3.54
C SER A 422 10.81 22.13 -2.14
N ASP A 423 10.53 23.39 -1.79
CA ASP A 423 10.79 23.90 -0.44
C ASP A 423 9.85 23.23 0.57
N TYR A 424 10.33 23.09 1.80
CA TYR A 424 9.60 22.49 2.90
C TYR A 424 9.64 23.42 4.11
N ALA A 425 8.48 23.63 4.74
CA ALA A 425 8.36 24.30 6.02
C ALA A 425 7.66 23.40 7.04
N TYR A 426 8.17 23.42 8.27
CA TYR A 426 7.69 22.62 9.38
C TYR A 426 7.32 23.53 10.55
N PHE A 427 6.11 23.37 11.07
CA PHE A 427 5.62 24.10 12.22
C PHE A 427 5.23 23.11 13.31
N GLN A 428 5.98 23.12 14.41
CA GLN A 428 5.83 22.18 15.50
C GLN A 428 4.84 22.67 16.56
N GLY A 429 4.02 21.77 17.07
CA GLY A 429 3.17 21.98 18.25
C GLY A 429 2.16 23.11 18.07
N ILE A 430 1.63 23.28 16.85
CA ILE A 430 0.59 24.30 16.64
C ILE A 430 -0.72 23.87 17.29
N HIS A 431 -1.03 22.58 17.23
CA HIS A 431 -2.12 21.97 17.98
C HIS A 431 -1.55 21.10 19.11
N GLU A 432 -2.29 20.96 20.22
CA GLU A 432 -1.92 20.05 21.32
C GLU A 432 -2.25 18.58 21.02
N ALA A 433 -2.96 18.32 19.92
CA ALA A 433 -3.39 17.00 19.48
C ALA A 433 -3.48 16.91 17.94
N GLU A 434 -3.88 15.74 17.43
CA GLU A 434 -4.00 15.45 16.00
C GLU A 434 -4.73 16.55 15.20
N ILE A 435 -4.18 16.92 14.03
CA ILE A 435 -4.85 17.85 13.10
C ILE A 435 -5.82 17.04 12.22
N LEU A 436 -7.12 17.21 12.43
CA LEU A 436 -8.17 16.39 11.81
C LEU A 436 -8.66 16.96 10.48
N SER A 437 -8.52 18.27 10.27
CA SER A 437 -9.02 18.92 9.06
C SER A 437 -8.16 20.11 8.66
N LEU A 438 -7.90 20.22 7.36
CA LEU A 438 -7.20 21.33 6.73
C LEU A 438 -8.01 21.84 5.53
N SER A 439 -8.03 23.15 5.34
CA SER A 439 -8.69 23.76 4.18
C SER A 439 -8.03 25.07 3.78
N PHE A 440 -7.70 25.20 2.50
CA PHE A 440 -7.37 26.48 1.89
C PHE A 440 -8.64 27.26 1.52
N SER A 441 -8.54 28.58 1.50
CA SER A 441 -9.52 29.44 0.81
C SER A 441 -9.25 29.45 -0.69
N LEU A 442 -10.30 29.50 -1.52
CA LEU A 442 -10.11 29.77 -2.95
C LEU A 442 -9.71 31.23 -3.19
N SER A 443 -8.65 31.45 -3.95
CA SER A 443 -8.28 32.76 -4.49
C SER A 443 -8.91 32.94 -5.87
N SER A 444 -9.68 34.02 -6.06
CA SER A 444 -10.26 34.34 -7.37
C SER A 444 -9.18 34.78 -8.35
N LYS A 445 -9.16 34.22 -9.57
CA LYS A 445 -8.35 34.75 -10.67
C LYS A 445 -8.87 36.13 -11.06
N LYS A 446 -7.94 37.06 -11.28
CA LYS A 446 -8.10 38.38 -11.90
C LYS A 446 -9.34 38.47 -12.83
N ARG A 447 -10.43 39.06 -12.36
CA ARG A 447 -11.31 39.82 -13.26
C ARG A 447 -10.73 41.23 -13.34
N VAL A 448 -10.04 41.53 -14.44
CA VAL A 448 -9.71 42.91 -14.81
C VAL A 448 -11.02 43.60 -15.16
N ILE A 449 -11.69 44.17 -14.16
CA ILE A 449 -12.72 45.17 -14.34
C ILE A 449 -12.40 46.26 -13.32
N SER A 450 -11.91 47.40 -13.83
CA SER A 450 -11.41 48.59 -13.12
C SER A 450 -10.05 48.44 -12.43
N GLY A 451 -9.19 49.45 -12.64
CA GLY A 451 -7.74 49.41 -12.44
C GLY A 451 -7.21 49.43 -11.00
N ASP A 452 -7.95 48.90 -10.02
CA ASP A 452 -7.43 48.69 -8.67
C ASP A 452 -7.12 47.20 -8.45
N VAL A 453 -5.82 46.89 -8.33
CA VAL A 453 -5.34 45.55 -7.99
C VAL A 453 -5.62 45.29 -6.52
N VAL A 454 -6.81 44.80 -6.19
CA VAL A 454 -7.09 44.26 -4.85
C VAL A 454 -6.47 42.87 -4.78
N ASP A 455 -5.33 42.80 -4.09
CA ASP A 455 -4.61 41.58 -3.80
C ASP A 455 -5.52 40.59 -3.06
N SER A 456 -5.92 39.48 -3.70
CA SER A 456 -6.78 38.48 -3.06
C SER A 456 -6.04 37.76 -1.95
N ASN A 457 -6.50 37.89 -0.71
CA ASN A 457 -5.93 37.17 0.42
C ASN A 457 -6.17 35.66 0.28
N CYS A 458 -5.13 34.88 0.60
CA CYS A 458 -5.19 33.41 0.61
C CYS A 458 -4.91 32.96 2.04
N PHE A 459 -5.84 32.18 2.59
CA PHE A 459 -5.80 31.69 3.97
C PHE A 459 -5.79 30.17 4.01
N LEU A 460 -5.18 29.63 5.06
CA LEU A 460 -5.26 28.24 5.45
C LEU A 460 -5.95 28.16 6.80
N ALA A 461 -6.84 27.19 7.00
CA ALA A 461 -7.41 26.87 8.30
C ALA A 461 -7.04 25.44 8.70
N SER A 462 -6.70 25.24 9.97
CA SER A 462 -6.51 23.92 10.59
C SER A 462 -7.49 23.73 11.75
N GLY A 463 -8.13 22.57 11.80
CA GLY A 463 -9.00 22.15 12.90
C GLY A 463 -8.39 20.95 13.63
N GLY A 464 -8.22 21.09 14.94
CA GLY A 464 -7.56 20.08 15.75
C GLY A 464 -8.52 19.27 16.62
N ARG A 465 -8.03 18.09 17.05
CA ARG A 465 -8.67 17.28 18.09
C ARG A 465 -8.67 17.97 19.46
N ASP A 466 -7.77 18.94 19.63
CA ASP A 466 -7.67 19.85 20.77
C ASP A 466 -8.80 20.91 20.83
N ARG A 467 -9.76 20.86 19.89
CA ARG A 467 -10.96 21.73 19.78
C ARG A 467 -10.69 23.09 19.15
N ILE A 468 -9.43 23.42 18.91
CA ILE A 468 -9.01 24.72 18.41
C ILE A 468 -9.07 24.74 16.88
N ILE A 469 -9.35 25.93 16.35
CA ILE A 469 -9.20 26.24 14.92
C ILE A 469 -8.17 27.35 14.78
N HIS A 470 -7.12 27.11 14.00
CA HIS A 470 -6.15 28.13 13.65
C HIS A 470 -6.37 28.62 12.22
N LEU A 471 -6.14 29.92 12.01
CA LEU A 471 -6.18 30.57 10.70
C LEU A 471 -4.80 31.16 10.38
N TYR A 472 -4.26 30.86 9.21
CA TYR A 472 -2.94 31.28 8.77
C TYR A 472 -3.01 32.14 7.50
N ASP A 473 -2.13 33.12 7.39
CA ASP A 473 -1.96 33.95 6.19
C ASP A 473 -0.92 33.32 5.27
N VAL A 474 -1.37 32.77 4.14
CA VAL A 474 -0.48 32.08 3.19
C VAL A 474 0.52 33.05 2.56
N LYS A 475 0.16 34.33 2.38
CA LYS A 475 1.05 35.34 1.79
C LYS A 475 2.14 35.78 2.77
N ARG A 476 1.85 35.75 4.07
CA ARG A 476 2.82 36.04 5.13
C ARG A 476 3.47 34.74 5.62
N ASN A 477 3.93 33.89 4.70
CA ASN A 477 4.62 32.63 5.03
C ASN A 477 3.89 31.73 6.05
N PHE A 478 2.56 31.66 5.98
CA PHE A 478 1.71 30.90 6.91
C PHE A 478 1.77 31.40 8.35
N ASP A 479 1.98 32.71 8.56
CA ASP A 479 1.86 33.34 9.88
C ASP A 479 0.47 33.09 10.49
N LEU A 480 0.44 32.71 11.76
CA LEU A 480 -0.79 32.52 12.52
C LEU A 480 -1.50 33.86 12.73
N ILE A 481 -2.70 33.99 12.18
CA ILE A 481 -3.55 35.19 12.29
C ILE A 481 -4.40 35.15 13.54
N GLY A 482 -4.95 33.97 13.86
CA GLY A 482 -5.88 33.83 14.97
C GLY A 482 -6.19 32.38 15.31
N SER A 483 -6.58 32.19 16.56
CA SER A 483 -6.98 30.90 17.14
C SER A 483 -8.41 31.03 17.67
N ILE A 484 -9.22 30.01 17.43
CA ILE A 484 -10.64 30.04 17.76
C ILE A 484 -11.01 28.80 18.57
N ASP A 485 -11.66 29.02 19.71
CA ASP A 485 -12.06 28.00 20.67
C ASP A 485 -13.57 28.12 20.96
N ASP A 486 -14.43 27.84 19.97
CA ASP A 486 -15.88 27.79 20.21
C ASP A 486 -16.39 26.36 20.48
N HIS A 487 -15.58 25.34 20.19
CA HIS A 487 -16.01 23.96 20.23
C HIS A 487 -15.65 23.33 21.58
N SER A 488 -16.59 22.58 22.15
CA SER A 488 -16.37 21.85 23.41
C SER A 488 -15.76 20.45 23.20
N ALA A 489 -15.66 20.01 21.94
CA ALA A 489 -15.04 18.75 21.52
C ALA A 489 -14.30 18.90 20.18
N ALA A 490 -13.62 17.84 19.75
CA ALA A 490 -12.75 17.82 18.58
C ALA A 490 -13.41 18.44 17.32
N VAL A 491 -12.68 19.30 16.61
CA VAL A 491 -13.11 19.87 15.34
C VAL A 491 -12.95 18.82 14.26
N THR A 492 -14.06 18.29 13.76
CA THR A 492 -14.07 17.17 12.82
C THR A 492 -13.84 17.62 11.37
N SER A 493 -14.32 18.80 11.00
CA SER A 493 -14.09 19.39 9.68
C SER A 493 -14.12 20.91 9.73
N VAL A 494 -13.22 21.56 8.98
CA VAL A 494 -13.18 23.02 8.79
C VAL A 494 -13.10 23.34 7.30
N LYS A 495 -13.83 24.36 6.84
CA LYS A 495 -13.82 24.84 5.46
C LYS A 495 -13.79 26.36 5.38
N LEU A 496 -13.08 26.88 4.37
CA LEU A 496 -12.99 28.30 4.07
C LEU A 496 -13.74 28.60 2.76
N THR A 497 -14.46 29.72 2.72
CA THR A 497 -15.10 30.20 1.48
C THR A 497 -14.13 31.03 0.61
N PHE A 498 -14.60 31.55 -0.52
CA PHE A 498 -13.85 32.46 -1.40
C PHE A 498 -13.28 33.63 -0.59
N HIS A 499 -12.00 33.94 -0.85
CA HIS A 499 -11.23 34.97 -0.16
C HIS A 499 -11.09 34.75 1.37
N GLY A 500 -11.53 33.60 1.89
CA GLY A 500 -11.54 33.23 3.31
C GLY A 500 -12.36 34.15 4.21
N HIS A 501 -13.32 34.89 3.66
CA HIS A 501 -14.19 35.78 4.43
C HIS A 501 -15.16 35.03 5.35
N LYS A 502 -15.31 33.71 5.18
CA LYS A 502 -16.08 32.89 6.10
C LYS A 502 -15.32 31.63 6.46
N ILE A 503 -15.45 31.26 7.74
CA ILE A 503 -14.98 29.99 8.30
C ILE A 503 -16.22 29.18 8.69
N LEU A 504 -16.30 27.96 8.20
CA LEU A 504 -17.28 26.97 8.60
C LEU A 504 -16.58 25.86 9.36
N SER A 505 -17.12 25.49 10.52
CA SER A 505 -16.55 24.41 11.33
C SER A 505 -17.62 23.53 11.95
N CYS A 506 -17.37 22.22 11.96
CA CYS A 506 -18.21 21.25 12.65
C CYS A 506 -17.40 20.42 13.65
N SER A 507 -18.09 19.88 14.64
CA SER A 507 -17.45 19.21 15.78
C SER A 507 -18.22 18.00 16.29
N ALA A 508 -17.49 17.16 17.02
CA ALA A 508 -18.02 16.06 17.83
C ALA A 508 -19.00 16.52 18.92
N ASP A 509 -19.01 17.82 19.27
CA ASP A 509 -19.97 18.42 20.19
C ASP A 509 -21.33 18.75 19.56
N ARG A 510 -21.57 18.28 18.32
CA ARG A 510 -22.80 18.46 17.53
C ARG A 510 -22.95 19.85 16.92
N SER A 511 -22.02 20.77 17.12
CA SER A 511 -22.13 22.14 16.58
C SER A 511 -21.67 22.24 15.14
N LEU A 512 -22.34 23.15 14.42
CA LEU A 512 -21.94 23.74 13.16
C LEU A 512 -21.90 25.26 13.36
N VAL A 513 -20.71 25.84 13.22
CA VAL A 513 -20.46 27.26 13.49
C VAL A 513 -20.05 27.96 12.20
N PHE A 514 -20.70 29.10 11.93
CA PHE A 514 -20.41 29.97 10.79
C PHE A 514 -19.83 31.28 11.32
N ARG A 515 -18.64 31.64 10.84
CA ARG A 515 -17.96 32.89 11.21
C ARG A 515 -17.67 33.74 9.99
N ASP A 516 -17.75 35.04 10.18
CA ASP A 516 -17.23 36.02 9.24
C ASP A 516 -15.82 36.44 9.67
N VAL A 517 -14.92 36.55 8.70
CA VAL A 517 -13.54 36.96 8.83
C VAL A 517 -13.40 38.30 8.10
N CYS A 518 -13.07 39.34 8.85
CA CYS A 518 -12.78 40.66 8.30
C CYS A 518 -11.30 40.98 8.54
N VAL A 519 -10.54 41.15 7.46
CA VAL A 519 -9.13 41.54 7.53
C VAL A 519 -9.02 43.00 7.10
N ALA A 520 -8.62 43.87 8.03
CA ALA A 520 -8.41 45.29 7.78
C ALA A 520 -7.10 45.74 8.42
N GLU A 521 -6.23 46.40 7.64
CA GLU A 521 -5.00 47.08 8.12
C GLU A 521 -4.13 46.25 9.09
N GLY A 522 -3.99 44.94 8.85
CA GLY A 522 -3.17 44.04 9.67
C GLY A 522 -3.88 43.45 10.90
N CYS A 523 -5.14 43.82 11.15
CA CYS A 523 -6.00 43.20 12.17
C CYS A 523 -7.03 42.27 11.51
N CYS A 524 -7.11 41.04 12.00
CA CYS A 524 -8.16 40.09 11.63
C CYS A 524 -9.21 40.03 12.73
N LYS A 525 -10.45 40.39 12.40
CA LYS A 525 -11.59 40.23 13.28
C LYS A 525 -12.41 39.02 12.83
N ILE A 526 -12.43 38.01 13.67
CA ILE A 526 -13.25 36.81 13.49
C ILE A 526 -14.49 36.96 14.37
N SER A 527 -15.67 36.91 13.77
CA SER A 527 -16.93 37.06 14.50
C SER A 527 -17.88 35.91 14.20
N ARG A 528 -18.50 35.36 15.26
CA ARG A 528 -19.49 34.29 15.12
C ARG A 528 -20.80 34.87 14.62
N ARG A 529 -21.25 34.40 13.46
CA ARG A 529 -22.49 34.85 12.82
C ARG A 529 -23.66 33.92 13.13
N HIS A 530 -23.42 32.62 13.01
CA HIS A 530 -24.46 31.61 13.20
C HIS A 530 -23.90 30.40 13.95
N HIS A 531 -24.73 29.80 14.78
CA HIS A 531 -24.42 28.58 15.51
C HIS A 531 -25.65 27.68 15.44
N GLN A 532 -25.48 26.54 14.78
CA GLN A 532 -26.50 25.53 14.60
C GLN A 532 -26.08 24.25 15.32
N MET A 533 -27.04 23.56 15.91
CA MET A 533 -26.83 22.26 16.53
C MET A 533 -27.42 21.17 15.63
N ALA A 534 -26.66 20.09 15.43
CA ALA A 534 -27.16 18.88 14.80
C ALA A 534 -28.22 18.22 15.69
N SER A 535 -29.12 17.46 15.06
CA SER A 535 -30.27 16.88 15.78
C SER A 535 -29.86 15.82 16.79
N HIS A 536 -28.80 15.07 16.51
CA HIS A 536 -28.22 14.10 17.44
C HIS A 536 -26.77 13.78 17.05
N GLY A 537 -25.90 13.62 18.05
CA GLY A 537 -24.56 13.07 17.87
C GLY A 537 -23.60 13.94 17.05
N THR A 538 -22.42 13.39 16.79
CA THR A 538 -21.29 14.05 16.13
C THR A 538 -21.61 14.39 14.68
N VAL A 539 -21.22 15.59 14.24
CA VAL A 539 -21.11 15.93 12.82
C VAL A 539 -19.73 15.48 12.34
N TYR A 540 -19.65 14.56 11.41
CA TYR A 540 -18.39 13.92 11.02
C TYR A 540 -17.65 14.69 9.93
N ASP A 541 -18.35 15.24 8.93
CA ASP A 541 -17.71 15.93 7.82
C ASP A 541 -18.64 16.95 7.14
N MET A 542 -18.04 17.82 6.32
CA MET A 542 -18.74 18.79 5.50
C MET A 542 -18.11 18.96 4.10
N ALA A 543 -18.96 19.22 3.11
CA ALA A 543 -18.57 19.60 1.75
C ALA A 543 -19.21 20.93 1.37
N LEU A 544 -18.42 21.82 0.77
CA LEU A 544 -18.92 23.05 0.16
C LEU A 544 -19.28 22.76 -1.30
N ASP A 545 -20.30 23.44 -1.80
CA ASP A 545 -20.54 23.48 -3.23
C ASP A 545 -19.48 24.36 -3.93
N PRO A 546 -19.18 24.09 -5.21
CA PRO A 546 -18.30 24.92 -6.04
C PRO A 546 -18.59 26.43 -6.04
N ALA A 547 -19.85 26.87 -5.93
CA ALA A 547 -20.19 28.29 -5.85
C ALA A 547 -20.07 28.87 -4.42
N MET A 548 -19.89 28.01 -3.41
CA MET A 548 -19.78 28.34 -1.99
C MET A 548 -21.00 29.10 -1.45
N GLU A 549 -22.17 28.71 -1.93
CA GLU A 549 -23.47 29.18 -1.45
C GLU A 549 -24.08 28.23 -0.42
N PHE A 550 -23.79 26.93 -0.52
CA PHE A 550 -24.33 25.88 0.32
C PHE A 550 -23.24 24.98 0.92
N VAL A 551 -23.47 24.54 2.15
CA VAL A 551 -22.66 23.52 2.80
C VAL A 551 -23.51 22.30 3.09
N VAL A 552 -22.98 21.13 2.75
CA VAL A 552 -23.59 19.84 3.08
C VAL A 552 -22.83 19.23 4.25
N THR A 553 -23.55 18.75 5.25
CA THR A 553 -22.96 18.10 6.43
C THR A 553 -23.54 16.71 6.63
N VAL A 554 -22.71 15.80 7.12
CA VAL A 554 -23.10 14.43 7.48
C VAL A 554 -22.67 14.10 8.91
N GLY A 555 -23.43 13.24 9.60
CA GLY A 555 -23.18 12.91 10.99
C GLY A 555 -24.00 11.75 11.54
N GLN A 556 -23.86 11.51 12.84
CA GLN A 556 -24.54 10.45 13.60
C GLN A 556 -26.07 10.59 13.66
N ASP A 557 -26.63 11.72 13.24
CA ASP A 557 -28.09 11.87 13.10
C ASP A 557 -28.66 11.18 11.86
N LYS A 558 -27.78 10.55 11.04
CA LYS A 558 -28.12 9.82 9.82
C LYS A 558 -28.80 10.69 8.78
N LYS A 559 -28.55 12.00 8.82
CA LYS A 559 -29.08 12.97 7.87
C LYS A 559 -27.96 13.55 7.02
N ILE A 560 -28.33 13.86 5.79
CA ILE A 560 -27.56 14.72 4.90
C ILE A 560 -28.26 16.08 4.94
N ASN A 561 -27.67 17.03 5.66
CA ASN A 561 -28.24 18.36 5.85
C ASN A 561 -27.52 19.36 4.93
N THR A 562 -28.29 20.21 4.24
CA THR A 562 -27.77 21.33 3.45
C THR A 562 -28.12 22.63 4.15
N PHE A 563 -27.14 23.51 4.32
CA PHE A 563 -27.30 24.83 4.90
C PHE A 563 -26.89 25.91 3.90
N ASP A 564 -27.60 27.01 3.90
CA ASP A 564 -27.22 28.23 3.18
C ASP A 564 -26.09 28.94 3.94
N ILE A 565 -24.97 29.22 3.28
CA ILE A 565 -23.77 29.78 3.90
C ILE A 565 -23.94 31.26 4.25
N ALA A 566 -24.78 31.99 3.51
CA ALA A 566 -25.03 33.40 3.75
C ALA A 566 -25.79 33.62 5.08
N SER A 567 -26.87 32.86 5.28
CA SER A 567 -27.78 32.96 6.43
C SER A 567 -27.47 31.97 7.56
N GLY A 568 -26.75 30.89 7.28
CA GLY A 568 -26.50 29.76 8.19
C GLY A 568 -27.71 28.84 8.38
N LYS A 569 -28.84 29.09 7.70
CA LYS A 569 -30.08 28.34 7.93
C LYS A 569 -30.10 27.03 7.16
N LEU A 570 -30.75 26.02 7.76
CA LEU A 570 -31.03 24.75 7.11
C LEU A 570 -31.97 24.97 5.92
N THR A 571 -31.56 24.54 4.72
CA THR A 571 -32.38 24.61 3.51
C THR A 571 -32.99 23.26 3.18
N ARG A 572 -32.22 22.17 3.30
CA ARG A 572 -32.64 20.81 2.98
C ARG A 572 -32.12 19.81 4.01
N SER A 573 -32.86 18.73 4.22
CA SER A 573 -32.47 17.63 5.11
C SER A 573 -33.01 16.33 4.54
N PHE A 574 -32.13 15.44 4.13
CA PHE A 574 -32.48 14.10 3.69
C PHE A 574 -32.16 13.09 4.80
N LYS A 575 -33.04 12.12 5.01
CA LYS A 575 -32.82 11.02 5.96
C LYS A 575 -33.00 9.71 5.22
N HIS A 576 -31.97 8.87 5.27
CA HIS A 576 -31.96 7.59 4.56
C HIS A 576 -32.11 6.43 5.54
N ASP A 577 -32.32 5.24 4.97
CA ASP A 577 -32.85 4.06 5.68
C ASP A 577 -31.94 3.56 6.81
N LYS A 578 -32.50 2.80 7.76
CA LYS A 578 -31.79 2.39 8.99
C LYS A 578 -30.57 1.49 8.73
N ASP A 579 -30.54 0.82 7.58
CA ASP A 579 -29.57 -0.23 7.25
C ASP A 579 -28.22 0.29 6.75
N PHE A 580 -28.09 1.59 6.47
CA PHE A 580 -26.85 2.16 5.94
C PHE A 580 -25.80 2.46 7.03
N GLY A 581 -26.17 2.45 8.31
CA GLY A 581 -25.29 2.96 9.37
C GLY A 581 -25.20 4.49 9.36
N ASP A 582 -24.14 5.05 9.92
CA ASP A 582 -23.95 6.50 10.02
C ASP A 582 -23.15 7.02 8.80
N PRO A 583 -23.56 8.12 8.14
CA PRO A 583 -22.77 8.73 7.08
C PRO A 583 -21.55 9.44 7.67
N ILE A 584 -20.36 9.25 7.10
CA ILE A 584 -19.07 9.64 7.69
C ILE A 584 -18.34 10.71 6.87
N LYS A 585 -18.13 10.48 5.56
CA LYS A 585 -17.51 11.46 4.64
C LYS A 585 -18.48 11.87 3.57
N VAL A 586 -18.37 13.12 3.13
CA VAL A 586 -19.17 13.67 2.04
C VAL A 586 -18.29 14.45 1.07
N SER A 587 -18.51 14.25 -0.22
CA SER A 587 -17.93 15.05 -1.29
C SER A 587 -19.03 15.43 -2.28
N MET A 588 -18.94 16.64 -2.82
CA MET A 588 -19.80 17.09 -3.92
C MET A 588 -19.01 17.04 -5.23
N ASP A 589 -19.69 16.73 -6.32
CA ASP A 589 -19.09 16.77 -7.64
C ASP A 589 -18.94 18.24 -8.13
N PRO A 590 -17.99 18.54 -9.03
CA PRO A 590 -17.80 19.90 -9.53
C PRO A 590 -19.00 20.53 -10.26
N SER A 591 -19.99 19.74 -10.71
CA SER A 591 -21.22 20.25 -11.34
C SER A 591 -22.37 20.49 -10.36
N CYS A 592 -22.20 20.16 -9.08
CA CYS A 592 -23.25 20.21 -8.04
C CYS A 592 -24.47 19.32 -8.29
N SER A 593 -24.36 18.32 -9.17
CA SER A 593 -25.46 17.40 -9.50
C SER A 593 -25.52 16.22 -8.54
N TYR A 594 -24.36 15.77 -8.04
CA TYR A 594 -24.22 14.55 -7.26
C TYR A 594 -23.45 14.77 -5.95
N LEU A 595 -23.86 14.02 -4.94
CA LEU A 595 -23.20 13.91 -3.64
C LEU A 595 -22.73 12.47 -3.44
N ALA A 596 -21.45 12.27 -3.14
CA ALA A 596 -20.93 10.98 -2.69
C ALA A 596 -20.82 11.00 -1.16
N CYS A 597 -21.45 10.03 -0.50
CA CYS A 597 -21.41 9.85 0.95
C CYS A 597 -20.89 8.46 1.30
N SER A 598 -19.87 8.38 2.16
CA SER A 598 -19.46 7.12 2.76
C SER A 598 -20.21 6.83 4.04
N TYR A 599 -20.36 5.54 4.37
CA TYR A 599 -21.11 5.09 5.53
C TYR A 599 -20.29 4.16 6.44
N SER A 600 -20.67 4.10 7.70
CA SER A 600 -20.06 3.23 8.73
C SER A 600 -20.17 1.74 8.41
N ASN A 601 -21.09 1.35 7.51
CA ASN A 601 -21.21 -0.01 6.99
C ASN A 601 -20.26 -0.30 5.80
N LYS A 602 -19.24 0.54 5.58
CA LYS A 602 -18.20 0.38 4.55
C LYS A 602 -18.71 0.56 3.11
N SER A 603 -19.92 1.11 2.93
CA SER A 603 -20.46 1.42 1.61
C SER A 603 -20.28 2.89 1.22
N LEU A 604 -20.22 3.11 -0.09
CA LEU A 604 -20.23 4.43 -0.72
C LEU A 604 -21.55 4.58 -1.47
N CYS A 605 -22.31 5.61 -1.16
CA CYS A 605 -23.57 5.91 -1.82
C CYS A 605 -23.45 7.23 -2.58
N MET A 606 -23.98 7.27 -3.80
CA MET A 606 -24.13 8.51 -4.56
C MET A 606 -25.60 8.91 -4.58
N TYR A 607 -25.83 10.19 -4.31
CA TYR A 607 -27.15 10.81 -4.27
C TYR A 607 -27.24 11.94 -5.29
N ASP A 608 -28.43 12.18 -5.82
CA ASP A 608 -28.74 13.43 -6.49
C ASP A 608 -28.74 14.56 -5.45
N ALA A 609 -27.97 15.63 -5.70
CA ALA A 609 -27.77 16.70 -4.74
C ALA A 609 -29.03 17.56 -4.52
N ILE A 610 -29.98 17.53 -5.46
CA ILE A 610 -31.19 18.35 -5.43
C ILE A 610 -32.36 17.57 -4.82
N SER A 611 -32.64 16.37 -5.35
CA SER A 611 -33.75 15.53 -4.91
C SER A 611 -33.43 14.71 -3.66
N GLY A 612 -32.14 14.41 -3.42
CA GLY A 612 -31.70 13.53 -2.34
C GLY A 612 -31.96 12.04 -2.62
N GLU A 613 -32.34 11.69 -3.84
CA GLU A 613 -32.57 10.31 -4.25
C GLU A 613 -31.25 9.55 -4.39
N LEU A 614 -31.25 8.28 -3.98
CA LEU A 614 -30.10 7.40 -4.12
C LEU A 614 -29.94 6.99 -5.59
N VAL A 615 -28.82 7.37 -6.19
CA VAL A 615 -28.49 7.06 -7.59
C VAL A 615 -27.81 5.69 -7.69
N THR A 616 -26.78 5.46 -6.87
CA THR A 616 -26.05 4.19 -6.86
C THR A 616 -25.38 3.93 -5.52
N ARG A 617 -25.03 2.66 -5.30
CA ARG A 617 -24.32 2.18 -4.13
C ARG A 617 -23.18 1.27 -4.56
N ALA A 618 -21.97 1.57 -4.08
CA ALA A 618 -20.80 0.74 -4.21
C ALA A 618 -20.45 0.07 -2.87
N MET A 619 -20.06 -1.19 -2.94
CA MET A 619 -19.53 -1.97 -1.82
C MET A 619 -18.25 -2.65 -2.29
N GLY A 620 -17.24 -2.73 -1.42
CA GLY A 620 -15.95 -3.33 -1.78
C GLY A 620 -14.83 -3.03 -0.78
N HIS A 621 -14.93 -1.93 -0.03
CA HIS A 621 -13.96 -1.63 1.02
C HIS A 621 -14.05 -2.65 2.17
N GLY A 622 -12.88 -3.16 2.56
CA GLY A 622 -12.74 -4.02 3.73
C GLY A 622 -12.94 -3.28 5.04
N GLU A 623 -12.84 -1.94 5.05
CA GLU A 623 -13.00 -1.07 6.21
C GLU A 623 -13.79 0.21 5.90
N VAL A 624 -14.07 1.00 6.94
CA VAL A 624 -14.77 2.28 6.80
C VAL A 624 -13.96 3.23 5.93
N ILE A 625 -14.60 3.88 4.97
CA ILE A 625 -13.97 4.83 4.06
C ILE A 625 -13.61 6.11 4.82
N THR A 626 -12.33 6.48 4.80
CA THR A 626 -11.75 7.65 5.48
C THR A 626 -11.64 8.88 4.58
N GLY A 627 -11.70 8.72 3.27
CA GLY A 627 -11.68 9.84 2.33
C GLY A 627 -12.41 9.51 1.04
N VAL A 628 -13.08 10.51 0.47
CA VAL A 628 -13.79 10.43 -0.82
C VAL A 628 -13.57 11.73 -1.56
N ILE A 629 -13.21 11.65 -2.84
CA ILE A 629 -13.14 12.80 -3.75
C ILE A 629 -13.74 12.47 -5.11
N PHE A 630 -14.41 13.44 -5.71
CA PHE A 630 -14.65 13.43 -7.15
C PHE A 630 -13.40 13.93 -7.85
N LEU A 631 -13.00 13.25 -8.92
CA LEU A 631 -11.95 13.75 -9.77
C LEU A 631 -12.47 14.91 -10.64
N PRO A 632 -11.61 15.87 -11.05
CA PRO A 632 -12.01 17.02 -11.87
C PRO A 632 -12.63 16.65 -13.23
N ASP A 633 -12.45 15.40 -13.68
CA ASP A 633 -13.06 14.91 -14.92
C ASP A 633 -14.56 14.59 -14.80
N CYS A 634 -15.13 14.68 -13.59
CA CYS A 634 -16.51 14.35 -13.26
C CYS A 634 -16.93 12.92 -13.67
N LYS A 635 -15.97 12.03 -13.93
CA LYS A 635 -16.22 10.65 -14.37
C LYS A 635 -15.84 9.64 -13.31
N HIS A 636 -14.84 9.95 -12.50
CA HIS A 636 -14.32 9.02 -11.50
C HIS A 636 -14.47 9.58 -10.08
N VAL A 637 -14.66 8.65 -9.14
CA VAL A 637 -14.67 8.90 -7.70
C VAL A 637 -13.56 8.06 -7.10
N VAL A 638 -12.73 8.67 -6.27
CA VAL A 638 -11.69 7.95 -5.52
C VAL A 638 -12.12 7.87 -4.06
N SER A 639 -12.17 6.66 -3.53
CA SER A 639 -12.39 6.38 -2.12
C SER A 639 -11.20 5.65 -1.49
N VAL A 640 -10.85 6.01 -0.26
CA VAL A 640 -9.73 5.45 0.50
C VAL A 640 -10.18 4.92 1.86
N SER A 641 -9.54 3.87 2.38
CA SER A 641 -9.85 3.25 3.67
C SER A 641 -8.59 2.94 4.51
N PRO A 642 -8.72 2.73 5.84
CA PRO A 642 -7.62 2.38 6.75
C PRO A 642 -6.89 1.08 6.42
N TYR A 643 -7.51 0.17 5.67
CA TYR A 643 -6.90 -1.05 5.15
C TYR A 643 -7.46 -1.38 3.77
N TYR A 644 -6.57 -1.79 2.87
CA TYR A 644 -6.77 -2.30 1.51
C TYR A 644 -7.71 -1.52 0.55
N ALA A 645 -7.13 -1.26 -0.63
CA ALA A 645 -7.73 -0.90 -1.91
C ALA A 645 -8.39 0.50 -2.00
N ILE A 646 -7.74 1.35 -2.79
CA ILE A 646 -8.44 2.32 -3.64
C ILE A 646 -9.34 1.48 -4.55
N SER A 647 -10.65 1.44 -4.28
CA SER A 647 -11.59 0.95 -5.28
C SER A 647 -11.77 2.06 -6.30
N SER A 648 -11.20 1.90 -7.49
CA SER A 648 -11.44 2.77 -8.65
C SER A 648 -12.73 2.41 -9.35
#